data_AF-A0AAD9U0N6-F1
#
_entry.id   AF-A0AAD9U0N6-F1
#
_cell.length_a   1.000
_cell.length_b   1.000
_cell.length_c   1.000
_cell.angle_alpha   90.00
_cell.angle_beta   90.00
_cell.angle_gamma   90.00
#
_symmetry.space_group_name_H-M   'P 1'
#
loop_
_entity.id
_entity.type
_entity.pdbx_description
1 polymer ?
#
loop_
_entity_poly.entity_id
_entity_poly.type
_entity_poly.pdbx_seq_one_letter_code
_entity_poly.pdbx_strand_id
1 'polypeptide(L)'
;MAVTSSGPRVNFAAPRGFAKTFKSKLKETLFPDDPFGGFRNEKPARKSFKTLQYFVPVFEWFPKYNFSKFRFDLLAGITITSLAIPQGISYAKLANLPPIIGLYSSFIPPIIYTVFGSSKHLAVGTVAACSLLLAESIGEKVNVKENPDLYLHLIFTATFFTGIFQTSLGFLRLGILVDFLSHSTITGFMTGTAVIICLQQMKGMLGLKHFTSKTDVVHVLKAIFHNRNEWRWECFLVGLVFLIFLQFTRFLRNRKPKLFWVSAMAPMVCVAVGCIFAFLAPVEKHGIQIVGELKRGINPLSLKYLNFDPEYLPATIKAGVVTGLIAMAEGIAIARSFAITKNEQIDGNKEMVAFGFMNIFGSFTSCYLTTGPFSKTAVNFNSGCKSQMSNFVMAICMMLVLLFLAPVFKYTPLVVLSAIIMSAMIGLINYNEIIHLFKVDKFDFCICMAACLGVSFLTMETGLILSVGLAILRALIYVARPATCKLGKIPNSELYRDMEQYPDATGVSGILALQIGSPIYFANSNYIRERTLRWIRDEESLSDSKSNTVEHVLLDLSGATAIDMTGIGTLMEIRRILTARDIKFGIVNPRIEIMDKLTLAHFVDIIGKDSVYLSIDEAVEACRPPHPPLEVHPVCLPPEATTFHKLKHRLREIFFPDDPFYIFKNQNFRTKLILGFQYFFPILQWAPSYTLKLFTSDIISGITIASLAIPQGISYAKLANLPPIIGLYSSFVPPLIYSVLGSSRHMGIGPVSIASLVMGTMLNEEVSFNKDRDLYLQLAFTSTLFAGLFQASLGLFRLGFIIDFLSKATLIGFMAGAAVVVALQQLKGLLGIIHFTEKMQVIPVMESVFNRKKEWSWETIVMGFSFLILLVAARQISLKKPKLFWVSAAAPLVSVILSTLLVFLLKSRFQNVTTIGHLPKGVNPPSINKLHFHGSHLSLAIKIGLITGILSLTEGIAVGRTFASMEDYQIDGNKEMLAFGLMNIVGCCFSCYVTTGSFSRSAVNYNAGAKTVVSNIVLAAMVLVTLLFLMPLFYYTPNLILAAIIITAVIGLIDYKGAIHLWKLDKLDFLVFLCSFIGVLFFSVQLGLGIAVGVSVLKIILHITRPNTMVLGNIPGTQIYRSINCYENALREPCFLILSIESPILFANSTYLQERVLRWVREEEERIQENNEIALKCVILDMTVTAIDTSGIDGMYELRKRLERRSLHLVLVNLAGTVMEKLHRSKLLDLFRSNGLYLTIGEAVADLSSSSSWIVLGP
;
A
#
# COMPACT_ATOMS: atom_id res chain seq x y z
N MET A 1 -21.21 -0.20 -59.08
CA MET A 1 -21.64 -0.38 -57.68
C MET A 1 -20.70 0.44 -56.81
N ALA A 2 -21.18 1.57 -56.27
CA ALA A 2 -20.38 2.49 -55.48
C ALA A 2 -20.12 1.91 -54.08
N VAL A 3 -18.86 1.59 -53.79
CA VAL A 3 -18.40 1.29 -52.43
C VAL A 3 -18.27 2.63 -51.73
N THR A 4 -19.22 2.95 -50.86
CA THR A 4 -19.13 4.10 -49.96
C THR A 4 -17.91 3.92 -49.05
N SER A 5 -16.99 4.88 -49.13
CA SER A 5 -15.76 5.00 -48.37
C SER A 5 -16.00 5.30 -46.88
N SER A 6 -16.53 4.35 -46.12
CA SER A 6 -16.50 4.44 -44.66
C SER A 6 -15.17 3.87 -44.16
N GLY A 7 -14.28 4.74 -43.67
CA GLY A 7 -13.03 4.35 -43.01
C GLY A 7 -13.25 3.39 -41.82
N PRO A 8 -12.17 2.79 -41.28
CA PRO A 8 -12.25 1.83 -40.19
C PRO A 8 -12.88 2.46 -38.93
N ARG A 9 -14.11 2.04 -38.57
CA ARG A 9 -14.84 2.56 -37.39
C ARG A 9 -14.44 1.86 -36.10
N VAL A 10 -14.52 2.60 -34.98
CA VAL A 10 -14.34 2.07 -33.62
C VAL A 10 -15.40 0.99 -33.33
N ASN A 11 -14.98 -0.12 -32.73
CA ASN A 11 -15.86 -1.25 -32.42
C ASN A 11 -16.76 -0.92 -31.20
N PHE A 12 -18.08 -0.90 -31.40
CA PHE A 12 -19.10 -0.70 -30.34
C PHE A 12 -19.84 -2.00 -29.96
N ALA A 13 -19.22 -3.18 -30.17
CA ALA A 13 -19.84 -4.46 -29.86
C ALA A 13 -20.28 -4.59 -28.38
N ALA A 14 -21.27 -5.46 -28.15
CA ALA A 14 -21.83 -5.68 -26.81
C ALA A 14 -20.77 -6.20 -25.82
N PRO A 15 -20.77 -5.71 -24.56
CA PRO A 15 -19.77 -6.08 -23.56
C PRO A 15 -19.78 -7.59 -23.27
N ARG A 16 -18.60 -8.17 -23.05
CA ARG A 16 -18.47 -9.59 -22.73
C ARG A 16 -19.16 -9.92 -21.40
N GLY A 17 -19.89 -11.03 -21.36
CA GLY A 17 -20.57 -11.48 -20.13
C GLY A 17 -19.61 -11.66 -18.95
N PHE A 18 -19.95 -11.10 -17.79
CA PHE A 18 -19.08 -11.04 -16.60
C PHE A 18 -18.40 -12.37 -16.25
N ALA A 19 -19.14 -13.49 -16.28
CA ALA A 19 -18.59 -14.79 -15.88
C ALA A 19 -17.40 -15.21 -16.77
N LYS A 20 -17.44 -14.87 -18.06
CA LYS A 20 -16.35 -15.14 -19.01
C LYS A 20 -15.15 -14.24 -18.74
N THR A 21 -15.38 -12.94 -18.53
CA THR A 21 -14.33 -11.96 -18.21
C THR A 21 -13.67 -12.25 -16.87
N PHE A 22 -14.45 -12.55 -15.83
CA PHE A 22 -13.95 -12.90 -14.51
C PHE A 22 -13.16 -14.20 -14.52
N LYS A 23 -13.66 -15.25 -15.19
CA LYS A 23 -12.92 -16.52 -15.33
C LYS A 23 -11.60 -16.32 -16.10
N SER A 24 -11.60 -15.50 -17.15
CA SER A 24 -10.39 -15.15 -17.90
C SER A 24 -9.39 -14.38 -17.04
N LYS A 25 -9.82 -13.30 -16.36
CA LYS A 25 -8.96 -12.49 -15.50
C LYS A 25 -8.45 -13.26 -14.29
N LEU A 26 -9.29 -14.06 -13.64
CA LEU A 26 -8.89 -14.89 -12.51
C LEU A 26 -7.90 -15.98 -12.97
N LYS A 27 -8.12 -16.56 -14.16
CA LYS A 27 -7.14 -17.43 -14.79
C LYS A 27 -5.85 -16.66 -15.03
N GLU A 28 -5.81 -15.51 -15.69
CA GLU A 28 -4.53 -14.80 -15.92
C GLU A 28 -3.83 -14.32 -14.64
N THR A 29 -4.59 -13.97 -13.60
CA THR A 29 -4.07 -13.41 -12.35
C THR A 29 -3.44 -14.49 -11.46
N LEU A 30 -4.17 -15.58 -11.21
CA LEU A 30 -3.71 -16.69 -10.36
C LEU A 30 -2.91 -17.73 -11.15
N PHE A 31 -3.33 -17.91 -12.40
CA PHE A 31 -2.89 -18.75 -13.51
C PHE A 31 -2.02 -18.08 -14.58
N PRO A 32 -1.02 -17.21 -14.29
CA PRO A 32 0.00 -16.98 -15.29
C PRO A 32 0.67 -18.35 -15.54
N ASP A 33 1.68 -18.50 -16.35
CA ASP A 33 2.31 -19.77 -16.72
C ASP A 33 1.44 -20.86 -17.37
N ASP A 34 0.10 -20.84 -17.21
CA ASP A 34 -0.83 -21.95 -17.49
C ASP A 34 -0.11 -23.30 -17.38
N PRO A 35 0.25 -23.73 -16.15
CA PRO A 35 1.16 -24.87 -15.94
C PRO A 35 0.63 -26.20 -16.52
N PHE A 36 -0.63 -26.21 -16.97
CA PHE A 36 -1.32 -27.36 -17.54
C PHE A 36 -1.49 -27.27 -19.07
N GLY A 37 -1.11 -26.15 -19.70
CA GLY A 37 -1.27 -25.92 -21.15
C GLY A 37 -0.48 -26.92 -21.99
N GLY A 38 0.83 -27.01 -21.76
CA GLY A 38 1.73 -27.89 -22.51
C GLY A 38 1.49 -29.40 -22.33
N PHE A 39 0.59 -29.81 -21.42
CA PHE A 39 0.26 -31.22 -21.16
C PHE A 39 -1.21 -31.54 -21.41
N ARG A 40 -1.97 -30.58 -21.95
CA ARG A 40 -3.41 -30.74 -22.21
C ARG A 40 -3.69 -31.84 -23.23
N ASN A 41 -2.77 -32.03 -24.18
CA ASN A 41 -2.81 -33.05 -25.23
C ASN A 41 -2.02 -34.33 -24.89
N GLU A 42 -1.48 -34.47 -23.67
CA GLU A 42 -0.74 -35.66 -23.25
C GLU A 42 -1.63 -36.76 -22.64
N LYS A 43 -1.16 -38.01 -22.71
CA LYS A 43 -1.82 -39.18 -22.08
C LYS A 43 -2.09 -38.93 -20.58
N PRO A 44 -3.20 -39.44 -20.02
CA PRO A 44 -3.65 -39.12 -18.66
C PRO A 44 -2.62 -39.44 -17.57
N ALA A 45 -1.89 -40.55 -17.69
CA ALA A 45 -0.82 -40.91 -16.75
C ALA A 45 0.33 -39.88 -16.76
N ARG A 46 0.75 -39.43 -17.95
CA ARG A 46 1.83 -38.45 -18.10
C ARG A 46 1.39 -37.07 -17.62
N LYS A 47 0.13 -36.71 -17.86
CA LYS A 47 -0.51 -35.50 -17.34
C LYS A 47 -0.52 -35.47 -15.80
N SER A 48 -0.90 -36.57 -15.15
CA SER A 48 -0.88 -36.68 -13.68
C SER A 48 0.55 -36.57 -13.13
N PHE A 49 1.53 -37.21 -13.76
CA PHE A 49 2.93 -37.12 -13.35
C PHE A 49 3.50 -35.70 -13.49
N LYS A 50 3.22 -35.02 -14.61
CA LYS A 50 3.67 -33.63 -14.81
C LYS A 50 2.94 -32.64 -13.89
N THR A 51 1.68 -32.92 -13.56
CA THR A 51 0.96 -32.17 -12.52
C THR A 51 1.63 -32.34 -11.16
N LEU A 52 2.02 -33.56 -10.79
CA LEU A 52 2.78 -33.83 -9.57
C LEU A 52 4.15 -33.13 -9.59
N GLN A 53 4.84 -33.13 -10.74
CA GLN A 53 6.12 -32.46 -10.94
C GLN A 53 6.04 -30.94 -10.72
N TYR A 54 4.91 -30.31 -11.05
CA TYR A 54 4.71 -28.88 -10.79
C TYR A 54 4.63 -28.57 -9.30
N PHE A 55 3.87 -29.36 -8.53
CA PHE A 55 3.69 -29.15 -7.08
C PHE A 55 4.87 -29.60 -6.22
N VAL A 56 5.66 -30.58 -6.70
CA VAL A 56 6.80 -31.13 -5.95
C VAL A 56 8.08 -30.97 -6.79
N PRO A 57 8.85 -29.89 -6.57
CA PRO A 57 10.06 -29.55 -7.34
C PRO A 57 11.12 -30.65 -7.43
N VAL A 58 11.20 -31.56 -6.45
CA VAL A 58 12.16 -32.67 -6.48
C VAL A 58 12.08 -33.49 -7.76
N PHE A 59 10.89 -33.72 -8.29
CA PHE A 59 10.69 -34.49 -9.51
C PHE A 59 11.13 -33.72 -10.77
N GLU A 60 11.39 -32.42 -10.68
CA GLU A 60 11.90 -31.60 -11.77
C GLU A 60 13.43 -31.59 -11.82
N TRP A 61 14.09 -31.37 -10.68
CA TRP A 61 15.53 -31.17 -10.63
C TRP A 61 16.32 -32.46 -10.38
N PHE A 62 15.79 -33.41 -9.62
CA PHE A 62 16.49 -34.65 -9.26
C PHE A 62 16.86 -35.51 -10.48
N PRO A 63 15.99 -35.69 -11.51
CA PRO A 63 16.37 -36.43 -12.72
C PRO A 63 17.49 -35.76 -13.53
N LYS A 64 17.68 -34.44 -13.39
CA LYS A 64 18.73 -33.64 -14.06
C LYS A 64 19.99 -33.50 -13.20
N TYR A 65 20.08 -34.26 -12.11
CA TYR A 65 21.13 -34.15 -11.11
C TYR A 65 22.26 -35.15 -11.37
N ASN A 66 23.49 -34.63 -11.41
CA ASN A 66 24.68 -35.42 -11.78
C ASN A 66 25.68 -35.44 -10.63
N PHE A 67 26.54 -36.46 -10.61
CA PHE A 67 27.57 -36.63 -9.57
C PHE A 67 28.54 -35.44 -9.46
N SER A 68 28.80 -34.73 -10.56
CA SER A 68 29.60 -33.50 -10.55
C SER A 68 29.01 -32.42 -9.63
N LYS A 69 27.68 -32.22 -9.68
CA LYS A 69 26.97 -31.26 -8.79
C LYS A 69 26.97 -31.75 -7.34
N PHE A 70 26.84 -33.06 -7.13
CA PHE A 70 26.90 -33.66 -5.80
C PHE A 70 28.19 -33.36 -5.04
N ARG A 71 29.35 -33.32 -5.70
CA ARG A 71 30.61 -32.94 -5.03
C ARG A 71 30.55 -31.53 -4.43
N PHE A 72 29.92 -30.58 -5.11
CA PHE A 72 29.75 -29.21 -4.60
C PHE A 72 28.71 -29.16 -3.46
N ASP A 73 27.58 -29.84 -3.63
CA ASP A 73 26.50 -29.83 -2.64
C ASP A 73 26.85 -30.63 -1.38
N LEU A 74 27.66 -31.69 -1.50
CA LEU A 74 28.23 -32.43 -0.38
C LEU A 74 29.14 -31.53 0.45
N LEU A 75 30.05 -30.83 -0.22
CA LEU A 75 30.97 -29.90 0.43
C LEU A 75 30.20 -28.76 1.11
N ALA A 76 29.23 -28.17 0.41
CA ALA A 76 28.39 -27.12 0.95
C ALA A 76 27.59 -27.61 2.17
N GLY A 77 26.91 -28.76 2.09
CA GLY A 77 26.14 -29.32 3.20
C GLY A 77 26.98 -29.60 4.46
N ILE A 78 28.19 -30.16 4.31
CA ILE A 78 29.14 -30.35 5.41
C ILE A 78 29.49 -29.00 6.05
N THR A 79 29.77 -27.98 5.24
CA THR A 79 30.16 -26.65 5.74
C THR A 79 29.02 -25.96 6.47
N ILE A 80 27.78 -26.06 5.97
CA ILE A 80 26.60 -25.48 6.65
C ILE A 80 26.36 -26.19 7.98
N THR A 81 26.57 -27.52 8.06
CA THR A 81 26.39 -28.28 9.30
C THR A 81 27.24 -27.71 10.43
N SER A 82 28.49 -27.31 10.14
CA SER A 82 29.39 -26.70 11.12
C SER A 82 28.84 -25.40 11.73
N LEU A 83 28.08 -24.61 10.95
CA LEU A 83 27.42 -23.39 11.42
C LEU A 83 26.05 -23.66 12.05
N ALA A 84 25.35 -24.69 11.57
CA ALA A 84 24.00 -25.03 12.00
C ALA A 84 23.92 -25.42 13.48
N ILE A 85 24.95 -26.10 13.99
CA ILE A 85 25.02 -26.56 15.38
C ILE A 85 24.97 -25.39 16.38
N PRO A 86 25.96 -24.48 16.39
CA PRO A 86 25.99 -23.40 17.38
C PRO A 86 24.88 -22.38 17.19
N GLN A 87 24.49 -22.10 15.94
CA GLN A 87 23.38 -21.19 15.67
C GLN A 87 22.06 -21.77 16.20
N GLY A 88 21.82 -23.06 16.00
CA GLY A 88 20.65 -23.77 16.54
C GLY A 88 20.58 -23.63 18.07
N ILE A 89 21.70 -23.88 18.75
CA ILE A 89 21.83 -23.77 20.21
C ILE A 89 21.57 -22.35 20.71
N SER A 90 22.19 -21.35 20.09
CA SER A 90 22.03 -19.96 20.51
C SER A 90 20.60 -19.47 20.35
N TYR A 91 19.92 -19.83 19.26
CA TYR A 91 18.57 -19.34 18.99
C TYR A 91 17.52 -20.08 19.81
N ALA A 92 17.72 -21.37 20.09
CA ALA A 92 16.88 -22.08 21.05
C ALA A 92 16.93 -21.41 22.45
N LYS A 93 18.11 -20.97 22.89
CA LYS A 93 18.23 -20.20 24.14
C LYS A 93 17.47 -18.86 24.10
N LEU A 94 17.42 -18.17 22.95
CA LEU A 94 16.61 -16.95 22.80
C LEU A 94 15.11 -17.23 22.90
N ALA A 95 14.66 -18.42 22.45
CA ALA A 95 13.29 -18.88 22.61
C ALA A 95 12.95 -19.39 24.02
N ASN A 96 13.88 -19.30 24.99
CA ASN A 96 13.80 -19.97 26.29
C ASN A 96 13.56 -21.49 26.19
N LEU A 97 14.11 -22.13 25.15
CA LEU A 97 14.02 -23.57 24.91
C LEU A 97 15.32 -24.31 25.24
N PRO A 98 15.24 -25.61 25.55
CA PRO A 98 16.42 -26.48 25.61
C PRO A 98 17.26 -26.41 24.31
N PRO A 99 18.60 -26.26 24.39
CA PRO A 99 19.48 -26.17 23.22
C PRO A 99 19.32 -27.27 22.16
N ILE A 100 18.98 -28.48 22.60
CA ILE A 100 18.79 -29.66 21.75
C ILE A 100 17.67 -29.45 20.72
N ILE A 101 16.61 -28.72 21.08
CA ILE A 101 15.48 -28.42 20.17
C ILE A 101 15.93 -27.53 19.00
N GLY A 102 16.94 -26.69 19.23
CA GLY A 102 17.64 -25.93 18.19
C GLY A 102 18.36 -26.81 17.17
N LEU A 103 18.97 -27.90 17.64
CA LEU A 103 19.64 -28.86 16.78
C LEU A 103 18.65 -29.72 16.01
N TYR A 104 17.56 -30.15 16.65
CA TYR A 104 16.46 -30.88 15.98
C TYR A 104 15.87 -30.11 14.80
N SER A 105 15.72 -28.80 14.97
CA SER A 105 15.23 -27.91 13.93
C SER A 105 16.17 -27.79 12.71
N SER A 106 17.41 -28.29 12.80
CA SER A 106 18.35 -28.39 11.67
C SER A 106 18.42 -29.79 11.04
N PHE A 107 17.50 -30.70 11.38
CA PHE A 107 17.43 -32.06 10.84
C PHE A 107 16.22 -32.29 9.92
N ILE A 108 14.99 -32.35 10.45
CA ILE A 108 13.78 -32.67 9.65
C ILE A 108 13.38 -31.55 8.69
N PRO A 109 13.28 -30.28 9.10
CA PRO A 109 12.81 -29.21 8.21
C PRO A 109 13.64 -29.04 6.91
N PRO A 110 14.99 -29.14 6.94
CA PRO A 110 15.81 -29.14 5.72
C PRO A 110 15.52 -30.29 4.74
N ILE A 111 15.13 -31.49 5.22
CA ILE A 111 14.74 -32.62 4.37
C ILE A 111 13.45 -32.28 3.63
N ILE A 112 12.44 -31.80 4.35
CA ILE A 112 11.15 -31.40 3.77
C ILE A 112 11.35 -30.27 2.74
N TYR A 113 12.17 -29.27 3.07
CA TYR A 113 12.49 -28.20 2.14
C TYR A 113 13.24 -28.69 0.89
N THR A 114 14.07 -29.73 0.98
CA THR A 114 14.73 -30.31 -0.21
C THR A 114 13.71 -30.87 -1.22
N VAL A 115 12.56 -31.36 -0.73
CA VAL A 115 11.50 -31.94 -1.53
C VAL A 115 10.61 -30.87 -2.18
N PHE A 116 10.21 -29.87 -1.40
CA PHE A 116 9.19 -28.88 -1.79
C PHE A 116 9.75 -27.50 -2.19
N GLY A 117 10.97 -27.17 -1.80
CA GLY A 117 11.58 -25.85 -2.00
C GLY A 117 12.04 -25.60 -3.43
N SER A 118 11.84 -24.38 -3.91
CA SER A 118 12.24 -23.95 -5.26
C SER A 118 13.63 -23.30 -5.29
N SER A 119 14.05 -22.64 -4.22
CA SER A 119 15.38 -22.01 -4.14
C SER A 119 16.50 -23.02 -3.89
N LYS A 120 17.52 -22.99 -4.77
CA LYS A 120 18.69 -23.87 -4.73
C LYS A 120 19.70 -23.51 -3.64
N HIS A 121 19.74 -22.24 -3.26
CA HIS A 121 20.80 -21.71 -2.39
C HIS A 121 20.37 -21.58 -0.92
N LEU A 122 19.07 -21.54 -0.66
CA LEU A 122 18.54 -21.35 0.69
C LEU A 122 18.98 -22.49 1.62
N ALA A 123 19.53 -22.15 2.78
CA ALA A 123 19.88 -23.13 3.81
C ALA A 123 18.91 -23.02 4.99
N VAL A 124 18.19 -24.09 5.30
CA VAL A 124 17.11 -24.08 6.30
C VAL A 124 17.64 -24.15 7.73
N GLY A 125 16.98 -23.46 8.65
CA GLY A 125 17.30 -23.50 10.08
C GLY A 125 16.48 -22.54 10.92
N THR A 126 16.89 -22.39 12.17
CA THR A 126 16.26 -21.47 13.14
C THR A 126 16.72 -20.03 12.92
N VAL A 127 15.88 -19.07 13.35
CA VAL A 127 16.13 -17.62 13.23
C VAL A 127 15.92 -16.92 14.56
N ALA A 128 16.80 -15.95 14.87
CA ALA A 128 16.82 -15.23 16.14
C ALA A 128 15.55 -14.41 16.41
N ALA A 129 15.08 -13.61 15.44
CA ALA A 129 13.92 -12.74 15.59
C ALA A 129 12.65 -13.54 15.91
N CYS A 130 12.38 -14.58 15.12
CA CYS A 130 11.27 -15.50 15.33
C CYS A 130 11.36 -16.23 16.68
N SER A 131 12.57 -16.60 17.12
CA SER A 131 12.79 -17.25 18.42
C SER A 131 12.41 -16.32 19.58
N LEU A 132 12.81 -15.05 19.51
CA LEU A 132 12.51 -14.04 20.52
C LEU A 132 11.01 -13.73 20.58
N LEU A 133 10.39 -13.54 19.41
CA LEU A 133 8.95 -13.23 19.32
C LEU A 133 8.06 -14.37 19.80
N LEU A 134 8.44 -15.63 19.53
CA LEU A 134 7.76 -16.79 20.09
C LEU A 134 7.87 -16.79 21.62
N ALA A 135 9.05 -16.48 22.17
CA ALA A 135 9.24 -16.43 23.61
C ALA A 135 8.46 -15.30 24.29
N GLU A 136 8.41 -14.12 23.68
CA GLU A 136 7.63 -12.99 24.18
C GLU A 136 6.13 -13.29 24.11
N SER A 137 5.64 -13.76 22.96
CA SER A 137 4.20 -13.98 22.73
C SER A 137 3.60 -15.08 23.61
N ILE A 138 4.34 -16.18 23.81
CA ILE A 138 3.90 -17.29 24.66
C ILE A 138 4.21 -17.00 26.14
N GLY A 139 5.33 -16.32 26.40
CA GLY A 139 5.75 -15.92 27.75
C GLY A 139 4.78 -14.95 28.44
N GLU A 140 4.02 -14.15 27.68
CA GLU A 140 2.92 -13.33 28.21
C GLU A 140 1.82 -14.16 28.88
N LYS A 141 1.62 -15.42 28.45
CA LYS A 141 0.55 -16.30 28.94
C LYS A 141 1.02 -17.40 29.87
N VAL A 142 2.23 -17.92 29.66
CA VAL A 142 2.79 -19.02 30.46
C VAL A 142 4.23 -18.69 30.85
N ASN A 143 4.49 -18.68 32.15
CA ASN A 143 5.83 -18.49 32.68
C ASN A 143 6.68 -19.77 32.51
N VAL A 144 7.81 -19.63 31.82
CA VAL A 144 8.73 -20.75 31.51
C VAL A 144 9.23 -21.46 32.77
N LYS A 145 9.40 -20.73 33.87
CA LYS A 145 9.96 -21.28 35.11
C LYS A 145 8.94 -22.12 35.90
N GLU A 146 7.66 -21.81 35.76
CA GLU A 146 6.58 -22.48 36.51
C GLU A 146 6.14 -23.76 35.79
N ASN A 147 5.92 -23.69 34.47
CA ASN A 147 5.42 -24.83 33.66
C ASN A 147 6.22 -24.99 32.35
N PRO A 148 7.45 -25.56 32.40
CA PRO A 148 8.31 -25.66 31.23
C PRO A 148 7.75 -26.57 30.13
N ASP A 149 7.06 -27.66 30.50
CA ASP A 149 6.50 -28.62 29.54
C ASP A 149 5.32 -28.02 28.77
N LEU A 150 4.41 -27.33 29.47
CA LEU A 150 3.29 -26.63 28.84
C LEU A 150 3.80 -25.54 27.88
N TYR A 151 4.78 -24.74 28.31
CA TYR A 151 5.39 -23.71 27.47
C TYR A 151 5.95 -24.30 26.16
N LEU A 152 6.65 -25.43 26.26
CA LEU A 152 7.19 -26.15 25.12
C LEU A 152 6.09 -26.70 24.19
N HIS A 153 4.99 -27.24 24.74
CA HIS A 153 3.82 -27.70 23.97
C HIS A 153 3.14 -26.54 23.21
N LEU A 154 3.01 -25.38 23.84
CA LEU A 154 2.45 -24.18 23.21
C LEU A 154 3.34 -23.67 22.06
N ILE A 155 4.67 -23.78 22.18
CA ILE A 155 5.60 -23.44 21.09
C ILE A 155 5.44 -24.38 19.89
N PHE A 156 5.31 -25.70 20.10
CA PHE A 156 5.04 -26.63 19.01
C PHE A 156 3.70 -26.33 18.34
N THR A 157 2.68 -26.00 19.13
CA THR A 157 1.35 -25.61 18.64
C THR A 157 1.40 -24.32 17.83
N ALA A 158 2.11 -23.29 18.30
CA ALA A 158 2.33 -22.05 17.54
C ALA A 158 3.09 -22.30 16.23
N THR A 159 4.08 -23.21 16.25
CA THR A 159 4.82 -23.64 15.04
C THR A 159 3.91 -24.39 14.05
N PHE A 160 2.98 -25.20 14.54
CA PHE A 160 1.98 -25.88 13.71
C PHE A 160 1.05 -24.87 13.02
N PHE A 161 0.50 -23.90 13.75
CA PHE A 161 -0.33 -22.84 13.17
C PHE A 161 0.45 -21.94 12.21
N THR A 162 1.72 -21.68 12.49
CA THR A 162 2.63 -21.01 11.55
C THR A 162 2.68 -21.75 10.22
N GLY A 163 2.87 -23.06 10.27
CA GLY A 163 2.95 -23.91 9.08
C GLY A 163 1.64 -23.97 8.29
N ILE A 164 0.48 -24.08 8.97
CA ILE A 164 -0.84 -23.98 8.33
C ILE A 164 -1.01 -22.63 7.64
N PHE A 165 -0.68 -21.54 8.34
CA PHE A 165 -0.81 -20.20 7.80
C PHE A 165 0.03 -20.02 6.53
N GLN A 166 1.32 -20.34 6.57
CA GLN A 166 2.23 -20.25 5.41
C GLN A 166 1.76 -21.12 4.23
N THR A 167 1.32 -22.36 4.52
CA THR A 167 0.78 -23.28 3.50
C THR A 167 -0.47 -22.71 2.84
N SER A 168 -1.38 -22.13 3.64
CA SER A 168 -2.61 -21.52 3.14
C SER A 168 -2.34 -20.36 2.19
N LEU A 169 -1.35 -19.50 2.49
CA LEU A 169 -0.96 -18.39 1.61
C LEU A 169 -0.38 -18.89 0.28
N GLY A 170 0.41 -19.98 0.31
CA GLY A 170 0.93 -20.62 -0.90
C GLY A 170 -0.17 -21.21 -1.77
N PHE A 171 -1.18 -21.87 -1.18
CA PHE A 171 -2.35 -22.38 -1.92
C PHE A 171 -3.25 -21.27 -2.47
N LEU A 172 -3.41 -20.16 -1.74
CA LEU A 172 -4.09 -18.95 -2.21
C LEU A 172 -3.30 -18.19 -3.28
N ARG A 173 -2.10 -18.69 -3.64
CA ARG A 173 -1.19 -18.13 -4.64
C ARG A 173 -0.77 -16.68 -4.37
N LEU A 174 -0.55 -16.36 -3.10
CA LEU A 174 -0.10 -15.05 -2.66
C LEU A 174 1.42 -14.84 -2.82
N GLY A 175 2.09 -15.69 -3.59
CA GLY A 175 3.50 -15.54 -3.97
C GLY A 175 3.81 -14.27 -4.78
N ILE A 176 2.78 -13.55 -5.25
CA ILE A 176 2.94 -12.19 -5.82
C ILE A 176 3.61 -11.24 -4.79
N LEU A 177 3.43 -11.50 -3.49
CA LEU A 177 4.06 -10.70 -2.44
C LEU A 177 5.59 -10.71 -2.53
N VAL A 178 6.16 -11.80 -3.07
CA VAL A 178 7.60 -11.95 -3.27
C VAL A 178 8.12 -10.93 -4.27
N ASP A 179 7.32 -10.60 -5.30
CA ASP A 179 7.70 -9.71 -6.40
C ASP A 179 7.93 -8.26 -5.93
N PHE A 180 7.39 -7.85 -4.77
CA PHE A 180 7.57 -6.50 -4.23
C PHE A 180 8.96 -6.18 -3.67
N LEU A 181 9.84 -7.19 -3.54
CA LEU A 181 11.22 -6.98 -3.13
C LEU A 181 12.08 -6.49 -4.30
N SER A 182 12.16 -5.17 -4.47
CA SER A 182 12.97 -4.58 -5.54
C SER A 182 14.45 -4.93 -5.40
N HIS A 183 15.20 -4.93 -6.51
CA HIS A 183 16.65 -5.16 -6.50
C HIS A 183 17.40 -4.18 -5.58
N SER A 184 16.95 -2.92 -5.54
CA SER A 184 17.48 -1.89 -4.65
C SER A 184 17.21 -2.19 -3.17
N THR A 185 16.01 -2.69 -2.85
CA THR A 185 15.64 -3.12 -1.49
C THR A 185 16.54 -4.24 -1.02
N ILE A 186 16.73 -5.25 -1.87
CA ILE A 186 17.57 -6.43 -1.58
C ILE A 186 19.02 -6.03 -1.35
N THR A 187 19.60 -5.20 -2.21
CA THR A 187 20.99 -4.74 -2.09
C THR A 187 21.21 -3.96 -0.79
N GLY A 188 20.29 -3.05 -0.45
CA GLY A 188 20.34 -2.30 0.80
C GLY A 188 20.13 -3.17 2.04
N PHE A 189 19.18 -4.11 1.98
CA PHE A 189 18.89 -5.06 3.05
C PHE A 189 20.08 -5.98 3.34
N MET A 190 20.72 -6.54 2.31
CA MET A 190 21.93 -7.36 2.47
C MET A 190 23.07 -6.57 3.11
N THR A 191 23.25 -5.30 2.71
CA THR A 191 24.31 -4.43 3.23
C THR A 191 24.08 -4.09 4.70
N GLY A 192 22.87 -3.63 5.06
CA GLY A 192 22.52 -3.33 6.45
C GLY A 192 22.59 -4.57 7.35
N THR A 193 22.11 -5.71 6.85
CA THR A 193 22.17 -6.99 7.58
C THR A 193 23.61 -7.45 7.80
N ALA A 194 24.47 -7.36 6.78
CA ALA A 194 25.87 -7.69 6.90
C ALA A 194 26.57 -6.82 7.96
N VAL A 195 26.30 -5.50 7.98
CA VAL A 195 26.87 -4.57 8.95
C VAL A 195 26.45 -4.92 10.38
N ILE A 196 25.14 -5.10 10.64
CA ILE A 196 24.65 -5.48 11.97
C ILE A 196 25.21 -6.82 12.41
N ILE A 197 25.17 -7.85 11.55
CA ILE A 197 25.60 -9.18 11.94
C ILE A 197 27.10 -9.16 12.31
N CYS A 198 27.92 -8.44 11.53
CA CYS A 198 29.33 -8.21 11.88
C CYS A 198 29.50 -7.55 13.25
N LEU A 199 28.71 -6.51 13.55
CA LEU A 199 28.75 -5.84 14.86
C LEU A 199 28.27 -6.75 16.00
N GLN A 200 27.24 -7.57 15.78
CA GLN A 200 26.77 -8.54 16.78
C GLN A 200 27.80 -9.64 17.06
N GLN A 201 28.57 -10.06 16.05
CA GLN A 201 29.65 -11.02 16.23
C GLN A 201 30.81 -10.47 17.07
N MET A 202 30.88 -9.15 17.31
CA MET A 202 31.84 -8.58 18.26
C MET A 202 31.69 -9.14 19.66
N LYS A 203 30.50 -9.63 20.04
CA LYS A 203 30.28 -10.36 21.30
C LYS A 203 31.26 -11.52 21.46
N GLY A 204 31.33 -12.39 20.47
CA GLY A 204 32.21 -13.56 20.54
C GLY A 204 33.67 -13.24 20.18
N MET A 205 33.92 -12.24 19.34
CA MET A 205 35.28 -11.73 19.08
C MET A 205 35.93 -11.15 20.34
N LEU A 206 35.19 -10.41 21.18
CA LEU A 206 35.72 -9.76 22.39
C LEU A 206 35.53 -10.60 23.67
N GLY A 207 34.78 -11.70 23.61
CA GLY A 207 34.51 -12.59 24.74
C GLY A 207 33.47 -12.06 25.75
N LEU A 208 32.59 -11.15 25.35
CA LEU A 208 31.62 -10.48 26.23
C LEU A 208 30.58 -11.45 26.79
N LYS A 209 30.37 -11.42 28.12
CA LYS A 209 29.35 -12.24 28.80
C LYS A 209 28.01 -11.53 28.79
N HIS A 210 28.02 -10.24 29.10
CA HIS A 210 26.82 -9.40 29.06
C HIS A 210 26.74 -8.67 27.71
N PHE A 211 25.72 -8.99 26.93
CA PHE A 211 25.50 -8.38 25.62
C PHE A 211 24.02 -8.09 25.41
N THR A 212 23.71 -7.03 24.66
CA THR A 212 22.34 -6.63 24.37
C THR A 212 21.61 -7.67 23.52
N SER A 213 20.33 -7.89 23.79
CA SER A 213 19.43 -8.67 22.93
C SER A 213 18.84 -7.85 21.78
N LYS A 214 18.97 -6.50 21.83
CA LYS A 214 18.52 -5.61 20.76
C LYS A 214 19.48 -5.64 19.58
N THR A 215 18.94 -5.48 18.38
CA THR A 215 19.64 -5.72 17.12
C THR A 215 20.12 -4.46 16.40
N ASP A 216 20.03 -3.28 17.02
CA ASP A 216 20.41 -2.00 16.43
C ASP A 216 21.86 -1.59 16.72
N VAL A 217 22.48 -0.87 15.78
CA VAL A 217 23.86 -0.39 15.88
C VAL A 217 24.11 0.42 17.16
N VAL A 218 23.14 1.25 17.58
CA VAL A 218 23.32 2.16 18.73
C VAL A 218 23.42 1.38 20.04
N HIS A 219 22.47 0.48 20.32
CA HIS A 219 22.53 -0.34 21.54
C HIS A 219 23.68 -1.33 21.49
N VAL A 220 24.03 -1.89 20.32
CA VAL A 220 25.18 -2.80 20.18
C VAL A 220 26.48 -2.09 20.49
N LEU A 221 26.74 -0.91 19.90
CA LEU A 221 27.93 -0.12 20.20
C LEU A 221 27.95 0.32 21.67
N LYS A 222 26.81 0.79 22.19
CA LYS A 222 26.69 1.16 23.61
C LYS A 222 27.02 -0.02 24.54
N ALA A 223 26.54 -1.22 24.24
CA ALA A 223 26.86 -2.42 25.02
C ALA A 223 28.34 -2.79 24.95
N ILE A 224 28.96 -2.71 23.76
CA ILE A 224 30.38 -2.99 23.55
C ILE A 224 31.26 -2.02 24.38
N PHE A 225 30.95 -0.73 24.34
CA PHE A 225 31.73 0.30 25.05
C PHE A 225 31.43 0.39 26.55
N HIS A 226 30.18 0.12 26.97
CA HIS A 226 29.81 0.09 28.38
C HIS A 226 30.49 -1.09 29.09
N ASN A 227 30.53 -2.25 28.44
CA ASN A 227 31.15 -3.47 28.97
C ASN A 227 32.63 -3.61 28.56
N ARG A 228 33.33 -2.48 28.38
CA ARG A 228 34.75 -2.47 27.99
C ARG A 228 35.67 -3.25 28.94
N ASN A 229 35.28 -3.37 30.20
CA ASN A 229 36.02 -4.12 31.22
C ASN A 229 35.97 -5.64 31.01
N GLU A 230 35.02 -6.15 30.21
CA GLU A 230 34.93 -7.57 29.86
C GLU A 230 35.76 -7.94 28.62
N TRP A 231 36.42 -6.97 27.97
CA TRP A 231 37.18 -7.23 26.76
C TRP A 231 38.37 -8.15 27.04
N ARG A 232 38.42 -9.27 26.34
CA ARG A 232 39.52 -10.23 26.40
C ARG A 232 40.32 -10.20 25.11
N TRP A 233 41.56 -9.75 25.21
CA TRP A 233 42.45 -9.64 24.05
C TRP A 233 42.79 -11.03 23.47
N GLU A 234 42.77 -12.09 24.29
CA GLU A 234 42.99 -13.47 23.87
C GLU A 234 41.89 -13.94 22.91
N CYS A 235 40.63 -13.65 23.23
CA CYS A 235 39.50 -13.92 22.34
C CYS A 235 39.66 -13.14 21.03
N PHE A 236 40.00 -11.85 21.12
CA PHE A 236 40.15 -10.99 19.95
C PHE A 236 41.26 -11.49 19.01
N LEU A 237 42.42 -11.86 19.56
CA LEU A 237 43.55 -12.37 18.80
C LEU A 237 43.20 -13.69 18.10
N VAL A 238 42.62 -14.66 18.82
CA VAL A 238 42.20 -15.95 18.24
C VAL A 238 41.17 -15.73 17.13
N GLY A 239 40.18 -14.87 17.36
CA GLY A 239 39.17 -14.52 16.35
C GLY A 239 39.78 -13.85 15.12
N LEU A 240 40.73 -12.93 15.31
CA LEU A 240 41.44 -12.25 14.22
C LEU A 240 42.26 -13.24 13.38
N VAL A 241 42.96 -14.19 14.00
CA VAL A 241 43.73 -15.24 13.29
C VAL A 241 42.80 -16.07 12.41
N PHE A 242 41.69 -16.56 12.95
CA PHE A 242 40.71 -17.32 12.15
C PHE A 242 40.07 -16.48 11.04
N LEU A 243 39.77 -15.20 11.31
CA LEU A 243 39.20 -14.30 10.31
C LEU A 243 40.18 -14.02 9.17
N ILE A 244 41.46 -13.77 9.47
CA ILE A 244 42.52 -13.59 8.48
C ILE A 244 42.68 -14.87 7.65
N PHE A 245 42.72 -16.04 8.29
CA PHE A 245 42.78 -17.32 7.59
C PHE A 245 41.59 -17.50 6.63
N LEU A 246 40.37 -17.27 7.09
CA LEU A 246 39.16 -17.36 6.26
C LEU A 246 39.20 -16.38 5.09
N GLN A 247 39.59 -15.12 5.32
CA GLN A 247 39.66 -14.12 4.26
C GLN A 247 40.79 -14.42 3.25
N PHE A 248 41.91 -14.96 3.72
CA PHE A 248 43.00 -15.43 2.85
C PHE A 248 42.55 -16.56 1.93
N THR A 249 41.82 -17.56 2.45
CA THR A 249 41.28 -18.65 1.61
C THR A 249 40.31 -18.13 0.55
N ARG A 250 39.51 -17.10 0.87
CA ARG A 250 38.61 -16.43 -0.08
C ARG A 250 39.36 -15.64 -1.15
N PHE A 251 40.40 -14.92 -0.76
CA PHE A 251 41.29 -14.22 -1.69
C PHE A 251 41.94 -15.21 -2.67
N LEU A 252 42.41 -16.35 -2.16
CA LEU A 252 43.01 -17.41 -2.98
C LEU A 252 42.03 -17.99 -3.99
N ARG A 253 40.76 -18.20 -3.60
CA ARG A 253 39.68 -18.62 -4.52
C ARG A 253 39.47 -17.61 -5.66
N ASN A 254 39.45 -16.31 -5.34
CA ASN A 254 39.22 -15.27 -6.34
C ASN A 254 40.38 -15.17 -7.35
N ARG A 255 41.63 -15.42 -6.91
CA ARG A 255 42.81 -15.46 -7.79
C ARG A 255 42.93 -16.78 -8.57
N LYS A 256 42.63 -17.91 -7.95
CA LYS A 256 42.70 -19.25 -8.54
C LYS A 256 41.38 -20.00 -8.33
N PRO A 257 40.43 -19.94 -9.29
CA PRO A 257 39.10 -20.55 -9.14
C PRO A 257 39.14 -22.09 -8.99
N LYS A 258 40.21 -22.74 -9.45
CA LYS A 258 40.43 -24.20 -9.23
C LYS A 258 40.57 -24.57 -7.74
N LEU A 259 40.99 -23.64 -6.88
CA LEU A 259 41.15 -23.86 -5.43
C LEU A 259 39.89 -23.50 -4.63
N PHE A 260 38.71 -23.49 -5.24
CA PHE A 260 37.45 -23.17 -4.56
C PHE A 260 37.19 -24.06 -3.32
N TRP A 261 37.61 -25.33 -3.36
CA TRP A 261 37.44 -26.30 -2.28
C TRP A 261 38.09 -25.87 -0.95
N VAL A 262 39.17 -25.06 -0.99
CA VAL A 262 39.87 -24.57 0.20
C VAL A 262 38.99 -23.58 0.92
N SER A 263 38.42 -22.62 0.19
CA SER A 263 37.49 -21.62 0.74
C SER A 263 36.21 -22.27 1.25
N ALA A 264 35.75 -23.35 0.62
CA ALA A 264 34.59 -24.09 1.09
C ALA A 264 34.91 -24.87 2.38
N MET A 265 36.03 -25.61 2.49
CA MET A 265 36.37 -26.37 3.71
C MET A 265 36.84 -25.51 4.89
N ALA A 266 37.29 -24.28 4.65
CA ALA A 266 37.89 -23.43 5.68
C ALA A 266 37.05 -23.25 6.96
N PRO A 267 35.72 -23.04 6.92
CA PRO A 267 34.90 -22.96 8.14
C PRO A 267 34.93 -24.25 8.97
N MET A 268 34.87 -25.42 8.34
CA MET A 268 34.92 -26.70 9.05
C MET A 268 36.31 -26.92 9.68
N VAL A 269 37.38 -26.58 8.96
CA VAL A 269 38.74 -26.62 9.50
C VAL A 269 38.87 -25.69 10.71
N CYS A 270 38.30 -24.49 10.66
CA CYS A 270 38.30 -23.57 11.79
C CYS A 270 37.59 -24.15 13.02
N VAL A 271 36.43 -24.78 12.84
CA VAL A 271 35.69 -25.44 13.94
C VAL A 271 36.49 -26.61 14.50
N ALA A 272 37.06 -27.47 13.66
CA ALA A 272 37.86 -28.62 14.10
C ALA A 272 39.11 -28.18 14.88
N VAL A 273 39.89 -27.24 14.32
CA VAL A 273 41.08 -26.68 14.98
C VAL A 273 40.70 -25.97 16.28
N GLY A 274 39.59 -25.22 16.27
CA GLY A 274 39.05 -24.57 17.47
C GLY A 274 38.67 -25.55 18.57
N CYS A 275 37.99 -26.65 18.25
CA CYS A 275 37.65 -27.70 19.20
C CYS A 275 38.90 -28.39 19.76
N ILE A 276 39.88 -28.71 18.91
CA ILE A 276 41.15 -29.33 19.34
C ILE A 276 41.90 -28.38 20.27
N PHE A 277 42.00 -27.10 19.90
CA PHE A 277 42.61 -26.07 20.73
C PHE A 277 41.91 -25.95 22.10
N ALA A 278 40.59 -25.97 22.12
CA ALA A 278 39.79 -25.88 23.35
C ALA A 278 39.81 -27.14 24.22
N PHE A 279 40.10 -28.29 23.62
CA PHE A 279 40.27 -29.55 24.32
C PHE A 279 41.67 -29.63 24.97
N LEU A 280 42.71 -29.21 24.25
CA LEU A 280 44.11 -29.28 24.72
C LEU A 280 44.46 -28.17 25.71
N ALA A 281 43.98 -26.95 25.47
CA ALA A 281 44.15 -25.83 26.37
C ALA A 281 42.86 -25.59 27.16
N PRO A 282 42.87 -25.49 28.50
CA PRO A 282 41.68 -25.14 29.30
C PRO A 282 41.30 -23.67 29.06
N VAL A 283 40.74 -23.41 27.88
CA VAL A 283 40.39 -22.08 27.34
C VAL A 283 39.29 -21.39 28.14
N GLU A 284 38.45 -22.13 28.88
CA GLU A 284 37.48 -21.57 29.82
C GLU A 284 38.17 -20.77 30.93
N LYS A 285 39.35 -21.20 31.41
CA LYS A 285 40.13 -20.46 32.42
C LYS A 285 40.65 -19.12 31.88
N HIS A 286 40.85 -19.05 30.57
CA HIS A 286 41.25 -17.85 29.85
C HIS A 286 40.04 -17.04 29.34
N GLY A 287 38.81 -17.43 29.74
CA GLY A 287 37.56 -16.72 29.47
C GLY A 287 37.08 -16.77 28.03
N ILE A 288 37.58 -17.71 27.24
CA ILE A 288 37.01 -18.03 25.95
C ILE A 288 35.75 -18.87 26.18
N GLN A 289 34.62 -18.38 25.70
CA GLN A 289 33.33 -19.03 25.87
C GLN A 289 33.19 -20.23 24.92
N ILE A 290 32.72 -21.36 25.44
CA ILE A 290 32.40 -22.58 24.67
C ILE A 290 30.90 -22.89 24.70
N VAL A 291 30.47 -23.81 23.84
CA VAL A 291 29.04 -24.14 23.63
C VAL A 291 28.38 -24.82 24.84
N GLY A 292 29.09 -25.71 25.54
CA GLY A 292 28.59 -26.42 26.74
C GLY A 292 27.98 -27.80 26.44
N GLU A 293 27.41 -28.45 27.46
CA GLU A 293 26.96 -29.85 27.34
C GLU A 293 25.76 -30.04 26.41
N LEU A 294 25.86 -31.05 25.54
CA LEU A 294 24.84 -31.44 24.58
C LEU A 294 24.41 -32.88 24.83
N LYS A 295 23.09 -33.09 25.00
CA LYS A 295 22.51 -34.43 25.14
C LYS A 295 22.55 -35.16 23.79
N ARG A 296 22.80 -36.47 23.82
CA ARG A 296 22.70 -37.34 22.65
C ARG A 296 21.24 -37.73 22.41
N GLY A 297 20.87 -37.93 21.14
CA GLY A 297 19.56 -38.49 20.77
C GLY A 297 18.93 -37.81 19.56
N ILE A 298 18.16 -38.59 18.80
CA ILE A 298 17.32 -38.09 17.70
C ILE A 298 16.05 -37.47 18.28
N ASN A 299 15.42 -36.58 17.52
CA ASN A 299 14.20 -35.90 17.90
C ASN A 299 13.01 -36.87 18.15
N PRO A 300 12.34 -36.79 19.31
CA PRO A 300 11.14 -37.59 19.56
C PRO A 300 9.93 -37.06 18.77
N LEU A 301 8.97 -37.95 18.53
CA LEU A 301 7.67 -37.57 17.95
C LEU A 301 6.87 -36.73 18.95
N SER A 302 6.43 -35.55 18.52
CA SER A 302 5.70 -34.56 19.35
C SER A 302 4.25 -34.35 18.94
N LEU A 303 3.70 -35.17 18.03
CA LEU A 303 2.31 -35.06 17.59
C LEU A 303 1.31 -35.08 18.77
N LYS A 304 1.59 -35.86 19.82
CA LYS A 304 0.77 -35.96 21.04
C LYS A 304 0.90 -34.75 21.97
N TYR A 305 1.90 -33.89 21.75
CA TYR A 305 2.22 -32.73 22.58
C TYR A 305 1.66 -31.42 22.03
N LEU A 306 0.90 -31.45 20.93
CA LEU A 306 0.16 -30.29 20.46
C LEU A 306 -1.03 -30.02 21.38
N ASN A 307 -1.16 -28.78 21.87
CA ASN A 307 -2.19 -28.37 22.80
C ASN A 307 -3.22 -27.46 22.12
N PHE A 308 -4.49 -27.88 22.10
CA PHE A 308 -5.62 -27.15 21.52
C PHE A 308 -6.60 -26.61 22.56
N ASP A 309 -6.16 -26.44 23.81
CA ASP A 309 -6.98 -25.91 24.90
C ASP A 309 -7.52 -24.50 24.57
N PRO A 310 -8.84 -24.25 24.69
CA PRO A 310 -9.46 -22.97 24.33
C PRO A 310 -8.87 -21.75 25.05
N GLU A 311 -8.28 -21.94 26.22
CA GLU A 311 -7.64 -20.88 27.02
C GLU A 311 -6.39 -20.31 26.34
N TYR A 312 -5.53 -21.18 25.77
CA TYR A 312 -4.25 -20.79 25.17
C TYR A 312 -4.32 -20.68 23.65
N LEU A 313 -5.35 -21.25 23.03
CA LEU A 313 -5.51 -21.31 21.58
C LEU A 313 -5.45 -19.92 20.88
N PRO A 314 -6.10 -18.85 21.37
CA PRO A 314 -5.98 -17.53 20.75
C PRO A 314 -4.54 -16.99 20.79
N ALA A 315 -3.79 -17.28 21.85
CA ALA A 315 -2.41 -16.84 22.00
C ALA A 315 -1.47 -17.60 21.05
N THR A 316 -1.61 -18.92 20.92
CA THR A 316 -0.80 -19.72 20.00
C THR A 316 -1.11 -19.43 18.54
N ILE A 317 -2.37 -19.17 18.18
CA ILE A 317 -2.75 -18.72 16.83
C ILE A 317 -2.15 -17.35 16.55
N LYS A 318 -2.30 -16.39 17.47
CA LYS A 318 -1.71 -15.04 17.33
C LYS A 318 -0.20 -15.12 17.16
N ALA A 319 0.49 -15.85 18.03
CA ALA A 319 1.93 -16.06 17.97
C ALA A 319 2.35 -16.72 16.65
N GLY A 320 1.65 -17.79 16.24
CA GLY A 320 1.95 -18.53 15.01
C GLY A 320 1.74 -17.71 13.73
N VAL A 321 0.67 -16.90 13.66
CA VAL A 321 0.42 -16.03 12.50
C VAL A 321 1.47 -14.92 12.41
N VAL A 322 1.78 -14.26 13.53
CA VAL A 322 2.76 -13.15 13.56
C VAL A 322 4.15 -13.67 13.21
N THR A 323 4.61 -14.71 13.90
CA THR A 323 5.95 -15.27 13.67
C THR A 323 6.04 -15.98 12.32
N GLY A 324 4.96 -16.58 11.83
CA GLY A 324 4.88 -17.17 10.50
C GLY A 324 4.96 -16.16 9.37
N LEU A 325 4.33 -15.00 9.51
CA LEU A 325 4.45 -13.90 8.54
C LEU A 325 5.89 -13.40 8.45
N ILE A 326 6.53 -13.19 9.60
CA ILE A 326 7.91 -12.70 9.69
C ILE A 326 8.90 -13.73 9.15
N ALA A 327 8.80 -14.98 9.59
CA ALA A 327 9.66 -16.08 9.14
C ALA A 327 9.58 -16.28 7.62
N MET A 328 8.38 -16.18 7.06
CA MET A 328 8.15 -16.28 5.62
C MET A 328 8.72 -15.08 4.87
N ALA A 329 8.45 -13.86 5.33
CA ALA A 329 8.96 -12.65 4.70
C ALA A 329 10.50 -12.62 4.67
N GLU A 330 11.14 -12.97 5.78
CA GLU A 330 12.60 -13.07 5.88
C GLU A 330 13.12 -14.20 4.99
N GLY A 331 12.58 -15.41 5.09
CA GLY A 331 13.03 -16.57 4.30
C GLY A 331 12.94 -16.33 2.80
N ILE A 332 11.82 -15.78 2.32
CA ILE A 332 11.61 -15.45 0.92
C ILE A 332 12.57 -14.34 0.47
N ALA A 333 12.73 -13.28 1.27
CA ALA A 333 13.63 -12.18 0.92
C ALA A 333 15.07 -12.67 0.76
N ILE A 334 15.51 -13.54 1.66
CA ILE A 334 16.84 -14.15 1.62
C ILE A 334 16.96 -15.04 0.39
N ALA A 335 15.99 -15.94 0.15
CA ALA A 335 15.99 -16.80 -1.02
C ALA A 335 16.13 -15.99 -2.32
N ARG A 336 15.33 -14.93 -2.47
CA ARG A 336 15.34 -14.03 -3.64
C ARG A 336 16.66 -13.30 -3.79
N SER A 337 17.24 -12.80 -2.69
CA SER A 337 18.51 -12.08 -2.70
C SER A 337 19.65 -12.90 -3.32
N PHE A 338 19.74 -14.19 -2.97
CA PHE A 338 20.77 -15.08 -3.51
C PHE A 338 20.47 -15.58 -4.92
N ALA A 339 19.20 -15.77 -5.28
CA ALA A 339 18.82 -16.16 -6.64
C ALA A 339 19.08 -15.05 -7.67
N ILE A 340 18.78 -13.79 -7.34
CA ILE A 340 19.06 -12.64 -8.21
C ILE A 340 20.56 -12.52 -8.51
N THR A 341 21.42 -12.78 -7.52
CA THR A 341 22.89 -12.76 -7.71
C THR A 341 23.37 -13.78 -8.76
N LYS A 342 22.57 -14.82 -9.07
CA LYS A 342 22.86 -15.84 -10.10
C LYS A 342 21.92 -15.80 -11.31
N ASN A 343 21.08 -14.76 -11.43
CA ASN A 343 20.01 -14.66 -12.42
C ASN A 343 19.09 -15.90 -12.43
N GLU A 344 18.83 -16.47 -11.26
CA GLU A 344 17.88 -17.57 -11.06
C GLU A 344 16.53 -17.04 -10.61
N GLN A 345 15.46 -17.77 -10.95
CA GLN A 345 14.10 -17.44 -10.55
C GLN A 345 13.63 -18.39 -9.44
N ILE A 346 12.79 -17.85 -8.56
CA ILE A 346 12.19 -18.56 -7.43
C ILE A 346 10.68 -18.41 -7.55
N ASP A 347 9.95 -19.49 -7.32
CA ASP A 347 8.49 -19.46 -7.27
C ASP A 347 8.05 -19.20 -5.82
N GLY A 348 7.55 -17.99 -5.57
CA GLY A 348 7.09 -17.57 -4.25
C GLY A 348 6.00 -18.48 -3.67
N ASN A 349 5.11 -19.05 -4.49
CA ASN A 349 4.06 -19.93 -4.00
C ASN A 349 4.64 -21.25 -3.49
N LYS A 350 5.63 -21.79 -4.22
CA LYS A 350 6.32 -23.03 -3.81
C LYS A 350 7.15 -22.81 -2.55
N GLU A 351 7.81 -21.67 -2.40
CA GLU A 351 8.51 -21.32 -1.16
C GLU A 351 7.56 -21.24 0.04
N MET A 352 6.39 -20.58 -0.12
CA MET A 352 5.38 -20.51 0.95
C MET A 352 4.89 -21.90 1.38
N VAL A 353 4.61 -22.78 0.43
CA VAL A 353 4.22 -24.18 0.72
C VAL A 353 5.37 -24.94 1.36
N ALA A 354 6.61 -24.78 0.90
CA ALA A 354 7.78 -25.45 1.46
C ALA A 354 8.04 -25.04 2.92
N PHE A 355 7.97 -23.74 3.23
CA PHE A 355 8.05 -23.23 4.60
C PHE A 355 6.89 -23.70 5.47
N GLY A 356 5.69 -23.72 4.91
CA GLY A 356 4.51 -24.22 5.59
C GLY A 356 4.66 -25.70 5.98
N PHE A 357 5.00 -26.56 5.03
CA PHE A 357 5.20 -27.99 5.29
C PHE A 357 6.35 -28.26 6.22
N MET A 358 7.51 -27.63 6.06
CA MET A 358 8.63 -27.92 6.96
C MET A 358 8.34 -27.54 8.42
N ASN A 359 7.49 -26.52 8.66
CA ASN A 359 7.03 -26.15 10.00
C ASN A 359 5.91 -27.06 10.53
N ILE A 360 4.96 -27.51 9.68
CA ILE A 360 3.97 -28.53 10.04
C ILE A 360 4.68 -29.83 10.46
N PHE A 361 5.52 -30.39 9.58
CA PHE A 361 6.25 -31.62 9.87
C PHE A 361 7.25 -31.44 11.02
N GLY A 362 7.90 -30.27 11.10
CA GLY A 362 8.77 -29.93 12.23
C GLY A 362 8.05 -29.97 13.58
N SER A 363 6.84 -29.44 13.66
CA SER A 363 6.01 -29.44 14.88
C SER A 363 5.62 -30.85 15.35
N PHE A 364 5.60 -31.83 14.44
CA PHE A 364 5.35 -33.24 14.76
C PHE A 364 6.59 -33.99 15.24
N THR A 365 7.77 -33.40 15.06
CA THR A 365 9.07 -34.03 15.32
C THR A 365 9.96 -33.19 16.26
N SER A 366 9.36 -32.58 17.28
CA SER A 366 10.01 -31.77 18.32
C SER A 366 10.90 -30.63 17.80
N CYS A 367 10.54 -30.04 16.66
CA CYS A 367 11.18 -28.85 16.12
C CYS A 367 10.28 -27.65 16.38
N TYR A 368 10.89 -26.47 16.51
CA TYR A 368 10.17 -25.20 16.54
C TYR A 368 10.41 -24.45 15.24
N LEU A 369 9.81 -23.28 15.12
CA LEU A 369 9.80 -22.46 13.91
C LEU A 369 11.16 -22.37 13.19
N THR A 370 11.15 -22.80 11.94
CA THR A 370 12.28 -22.74 11.01
C THR A 370 11.95 -21.89 9.79
N THR A 371 12.99 -21.34 9.17
CA THR A 371 12.97 -20.62 7.89
C THR A 371 14.35 -20.74 7.23
N GLY A 372 14.69 -19.86 6.28
CA GLY A 372 16.02 -19.76 5.69
C GLY A 372 16.88 -18.66 6.32
N PRO A 373 17.65 -18.93 7.40
CA PRO A 373 18.52 -17.93 8.02
C PRO A 373 19.59 -17.39 7.05
N PHE A 374 19.85 -16.08 7.16
CA PHE A 374 20.77 -15.38 6.26
C PHE A 374 22.22 -15.89 6.35
N SER A 375 22.73 -16.07 7.56
CA SER A 375 24.09 -16.55 7.83
C SER A 375 24.36 -17.92 7.20
N LYS A 376 23.46 -18.89 7.38
CA LYS A 376 23.59 -20.25 6.79
C LYS A 376 23.52 -20.20 5.27
N THR A 377 22.59 -19.42 4.74
CA THR A 377 22.39 -19.31 3.29
C THR A 377 23.60 -18.64 2.63
N ALA A 378 24.16 -17.61 3.25
CA ALA A 378 25.37 -16.94 2.79
C ALA A 378 26.58 -17.88 2.73
N VAL A 379 26.76 -18.72 3.77
CA VAL A 379 27.82 -19.73 3.77
C VAL A 379 27.56 -20.79 2.70
N ASN A 380 26.32 -21.29 2.58
CA ASN A 380 25.96 -22.26 1.54
C ASN A 380 26.29 -21.75 0.13
N PHE A 381 25.90 -20.50 -0.14
CA PHE A 381 26.17 -19.82 -1.40
C PHE A 381 27.67 -19.64 -1.65
N ASN A 382 28.42 -19.18 -0.64
CA ASN A 382 29.87 -18.99 -0.74
C ASN A 382 30.63 -20.32 -0.89
N SER A 383 30.11 -21.42 -0.36
CA SER A 383 30.65 -22.78 -0.55
C SER A 383 30.40 -23.35 -1.95
N GLY A 384 29.58 -22.66 -2.76
CA GLY A 384 29.39 -22.99 -4.17
C GLY A 384 28.28 -24.00 -4.45
N CYS A 385 27.25 -24.07 -3.59
CA CYS A 385 26.11 -24.95 -3.78
C CYS A 385 25.42 -24.75 -5.15
N LYS A 386 24.86 -25.84 -5.66
CA LYS A 386 24.26 -25.95 -7.00
C LYS A 386 22.81 -26.42 -6.96
N SER A 387 22.37 -27.06 -5.88
CA SER A 387 20.99 -27.52 -5.72
C SER A 387 20.56 -27.58 -4.25
N GLN A 388 19.27 -27.82 -4.05
CA GLN A 388 18.64 -28.06 -2.75
C GLN A 388 19.26 -29.24 -2.00
N MET A 389 20.00 -30.13 -2.69
CA MET A 389 20.67 -31.29 -2.10
C MET A 389 21.62 -30.93 -0.96
N SER A 390 22.14 -29.69 -0.91
CA SER A 390 22.96 -29.20 0.21
C SER A 390 22.22 -29.28 1.56
N ASN A 391 20.90 -29.04 1.57
CA ASN A 391 20.07 -29.12 2.77
C ASN A 391 19.89 -30.57 3.24
N PHE A 392 19.71 -31.51 2.30
CA PHE A 392 19.63 -32.92 2.62
C PHE A 392 20.94 -33.47 3.17
N VAL A 393 22.07 -33.10 2.57
CA VAL A 393 23.40 -33.43 3.10
C VAL A 393 23.58 -32.85 4.50
N MET A 394 23.22 -31.58 4.71
CA MET A 394 23.28 -30.96 6.03
C MET A 394 22.43 -31.73 7.06
N ALA A 395 21.22 -32.15 6.70
CA ALA A 395 20.36 -32.93 7.58
C ALA A 395 20.98 -34.28 7.97
N ILE A 396 21.56 -35.01 7.01
CA ILE A 396 22.27 -36.27 7.29
C ILE A 396 23.46 -36.02 8.21
N CYS A 397 24.27 -34.99 7.93
CA CYS A 397 25.40 -34.64 8.79
C CYS A 397 24.92 -34.26 10.20
N MET A 398 23.83 -33.52 10.33
CA MET A 398 23.23 -33.18 11.63
C MET A 398 22.74 -34.41 12.38
N MET A 399 22.14 -35.39 11.69
CA MET A 399 21.74 -36.67 12.27
C MET A 399 22.95 -37.43 12.84
N LEU A 400 24.05 -37.51 12.08
CA LEU A 400 25.29 -38.12 12.54
C LEU A 400 25.89 -37.39 13.75
N VAL A 401 25.78 -36.06 13.76
CA VAL A 401 26.22 -35.25 14.91
C VAL A 401 25.38 -35.56 16.15
N LEU A 402 24.06 -35.57 16.05
CA LEU A 402 23.15 -35.86 17.16
C LEU A 402 23.31 -37.27 17.73
N LEU A 403 23.67 -38.25 16.88
CA LEU A 403 23.91 -39.63 17.27
C LEU A 403 25.30 -39.84 17.92
N PHE A 404 26.35 -39.30 17.30
CA PHE A 404 27.73 -39.70 17.62
C PHE A 404 28.63 -38.54 18.08
N LEU A 405 28.55 -37.37 17.44
CA LEU A 405 29.52 -36.28 17.65
C LEU A 405 29.06 -35.19 18.64
N ALA A 406 27.82 -35.23 19.15
CA ALA A 406 27.29 -34.18 20.04
C ALA A 406 28.21 -33.82 21.22
N PRO A 407 28.88 -34.77 21.91
CA PRO A 407 29.81 -34.43 22.99
C PRO A 407 31.07 -33.70 22.52
N VAL A 408 31.53 -33.91 21.28
CA VAL A 408 32.72 -33.25 20.74
C VAL A 408 32.47 -31.75 20.55
N PHE A 409 31.25 -31.37 20.16
CA PHE A 409 30.86 -29.98 19.96
C PHE A 409 30.70 -29.19 21.27
N LYS A 410 30.79 -29.83 22.45
CA LYS A 410 30.88 -29.13 23.75
C LYS A 410 32.03 -28.13 23.77
N TYR A 411 33.16 -28.50 23.16
CA TYR A 411 34.41 -27.73 23.17
C TYR A 411 34.48 -26.63 22.10
N THR A 412 33.46 -26.45 21.25
CA THR A 412 33.53 -25.46 20.18
C THR A 412 33.61 -24.03 20.75
N PRO A 413 34.68 -23.25 20.45
CA PRO A 413 34.76 -21.86 20.90
C PRO A 413 33.81 -20.94 20.15
N LEU A 414 33.09 -20.07 20.88
CA LEU A 414 32.19 -19.07 20.28
C LEU A 414 32.94 -18.04 19.39
N VAL A 415 34.22 -17.80 19.68
CA VAL A 415 35.07 -16.89 18.90
C VAL A 415 35.29 -17.39 17.45
N VAL A 416 35.48 -18.69 17.27
CA VAL A 416 35.67 -19.32 15.95
C VAL A 416 34.42 -19.11 15.09
N LEU A 417 33.26 -19.25 15.71
CA LEU A 417 31.96 -19.11 15.06
C LEU A 417 31.68 -17.66 14.66
N SER A 418 32.07 -16.72 15.52
CA SER A 418 31.99 -15.29 15.24
C SER A 418 32.84 -14.91 14.02
N ALA A 419 34.06 -15.45 13.93
CA ALA A 419 34.96 -15.24 12.79
C ALA A 419 34.39 -15.82 11.47
N ILE A 420 33.80 -17.02 11.51
CA ILE A 420 33.14 -17.66 10.35
C ILE A 420 31.99 -16.78 9.84
N ILE A 421 31.11 -16.34 10.74
CA ILE A 421 29.96 -15.51 10.37
C ILE A 421 30.43 -14.16 9.81
N MET A 422 31.38 -13.47 10.45
CA MET A 422 31.92 -12.20 9.94
C MET A 422 32.53 -12.34 8.55
N SER A 423 33.32 -13.39 8.29
CA SER A 423 33.92 -13.63 6.98
C SER A 423 32.87 -13.83 5.87
N ALA A 424 31.78 -14.54 6.19
CA ALA A 424 30.68 -14.73 5.25
C ALA A 424 29.97 -13.41 4.91
N MET A 425 29.70 -12.57 5.93
CA MET A 425 28.95 -11.32 5.79
C MET A 425 29.69 -10.23 5.02
N ILE A 426 31.00 -10.06 5.25
CA ILE A 426 31.83 -9.07 4.52
C ILE A 426 31.72 -9.24 3.00
N GLY A 427 31.54 -10.47 2.55
CA GLY A 427 31.42 -10.81 1.14
C GLY A 427 30.13 -10.42 0.44
N LEU A 428 29.11 -9.96 1.18
CA LEU A 428 27.79 -9.64 0.65
C LEU A 428 27.61 -8.14 0.38
N ILE A 429 28.54 -7.31 0.84
CA ILE A 429 28.46 -5.86 0.65
C ILE A 429 28.94 -5.51 -0.77
N ASN A 430 28.01 -5.12 -1.64
CA ASN A 430 28.30 -4.76 -3.03
C ASN A 430 28.27 -3.23 -3.24
N TYR A 431 29.40 -2.57 -3.00
CA TYR A 431 29.55 -1.12 -3.12
C TYR A 431 29.36 -0.61 -4.56
N ASN A 432 29.74 -1.39 -5.57
CA ASN A 432 29.63 -1.00 -6.98
C ASN A 432 28.16 -0.82 -7.40
N GLU A 433 27.29 -1.70 -6.91
CA GLU A 433 25.86 -1.66 -7.20
C GLU A 433 25.20 -0.42 -6.58
N ILE A 434 25.57 -0.08 -5.34
CA ILE A 434 25.06 1.13 -4.67
C ILE A 434 25.44 2.40 -5.44
N ILE A 435 26.67 2.48 -5.95
CA ILE A 435 27.14 3.59 -6.77
C ILE A 435 26.40 3.62 -8.12
N HIS A 436 26.14 2.47 -8.72
CA HIS A 436 25.38 2.36 -9.97
C HIS A 436 23.93 2.87 -9.79
N LEU A 437 23.24 2.44 -8.72
CA LEU A 437 21.89 2.90 -8.38
C LEU A 437 21.84 4.43 -8.23
N PHE A 438 22.82 5.03 -7.54
CA PHE A 438 22.88 6.49 -7.38
C PHE A 438 23.01 7.25 -8.72
N LYS A 439 23.76 6.69 -9.69
CA LYS A 439 23.95 7.29 -11.01
C LYS A 439 22.72 7.18 -11.91
N VAL A 440 22.01 6.04 -11.87
CA VAL A 440 20.86 5.78 -12.75
C VAL A 440 19.58 6.40 -12.19
N ASP A 441 19.21 6.10 -10.95
CA ASP A 441 17.95 6.54 -10.34
C ASP A 441 18.10 6.82 -8.83
N LYS A 442 18.08 8.11 -8.48
CA LYS A 442 18.28 8.58 -7.09
C LYS A 442 17.20 8.08 -6.12
N PHE A 443 15.97 7.88 -6.59
CA PHE A 443 14.90 7.36 -5.72
C PHE A 443 15.12 5.88 -5.39
N ASP A 444 15.65 5.08 -6.34
CA ASP A 444 16.04 3.69 -6.09
C ASP A 444 17.23 3.62 -5.11
N PHE A 445 18.16 4.57 -5.19
CA PHE A 445 19.19 4.74 -4.16
C PHE A 445 18.59 5.09 -2.79
N CYS A 446 17.56 5.94 -2.70
CA CYS A 446 16.86 6.21 -1.44
C CYS A 446 16.18 4.96 -0.87
N ILE A 447 15.55 4.13 -1.71
CA ILE A 447 14.94 2.84 -1.30
C ILE A 447 16.02 1.90 -0.74
N CYS A 448 17.18 1.81 -1.41
CA CYS A 448 18.33 1.04 -0.96
C CYS A 448 18.88 1.56 0.39
N MET A 449 19.04 2.88 0.53
CA MET A 449 19.54 3.49 1.76
C MET A 449 18.55 3.34 2.91
N ALA A 450 17.24 3.42 2.65
CA ALA A 450 16.21 3.17 3.64
C ALA A 450 16.24 1.74 4.16
N ALA A 451 16.48 0.73 3.29
CA ALA A 451 16.73 -0.63 3.74
C ALA A 451 18.02 -0.72 4.58
N CYS A 452 19.13 -0.15 4.08
CA CYS A 452 20.43 -0.23 4.75
C CYS A 452 20.41 0.40 6.14
N LEU A 453 19.95 1.65 6.24
CA LEU A 453 19.86 2.41 7.50
C LEU A 453 18.74 1.89 8.39
N GLY A 454 17.58 1.54 7.83
CA GLY A 454 16.46 0.99 8.58
C GLY A 454 16.81 -0.33 9.24
N VAL A 455 17.47 -1.24 8.51
CA VAL A 455 17.99 -2.47 9.10
C VAL A 455 19.01 -2.12 10.18
N SER A 456 20.00 -1.26 9.87
CA SER A 456 21.13 -0.91 10.73
C SER A 456 20.76 -0.22 12.06
N PHE A 457 19.87 0.75 12.04
CA PHE A 457 19.59 1.62 13.20
C PHE A 457 18.27 1.33 13.92
N LEU A 458 17.37 0.59 13.28
CA LEU A 458 16.08 0.21 13.87
C LEU A 458 16.09 -1.32 14.09
N THR A 459 15.35 -2.06 13.29
CA THR A 459 15.35 -3.52 13.29
C THR A 459 15.32 -4.02 11.85
N MET A 460 15.81 -5.25 11.64
CA MET A 460 15.78 -5.90 10.33
C MET A 460 14.38 -5.84 9.67
N GLU A 461 13.35 -6.14 10.45
CA GLU A 461 11.95 -6.11 10.01
C GLU A 461 11.51 -4.71 9.61
N THR A 462 11.75 -3.71 10.47
CA THR A 462 11.38 -2.32 10.16
C THR A 462 12.13 -1.77 8.95
N GLY A 463 13.39 -2.17 8.74
CA GLY A 463 14.17 -1.75 7.57
C GLY A 463 13.62 -2.32 6.27
N LEU A 464 13.22 -3.59 6.28
CA LEU A 464 12.55 -4.21 5.13
C LEU A 464 11.20 -3.54 4.85
N ILE A 465 10.37 -3.37 5.88
CA ILE A 465 9.05 -2.73 5.76
C ILE A 465 9.18 -1.29 5.24
N LEU A 466 10.13 -0.51 5.76
CA LEU A 466 10.37 0.87 5.33
C LEU A 466 10.77 0.93 3.85
N SER A 467 11.66 0.03 3.41
CA SER A 467 12.13 0.00 2.03
C SER A 467 11.07 -0.47 1.04
N VAL A 468 10.37 -1.57 1.35
CA VAL A 468 9.24 -2.06 0.55
C VAL A 468 8.11 -1.04 0.53
N GLY A 469 7.83 -0.39 1.67
CA GLY A 469 6.86 0.68 1.78
C GLY A 469 7.20 1.88 0.88
N LEU A 470 8.46 2.30 0.84
CA LEU A 470 8.93 3.34 -0.08
C LEU A 470 8.86 2.90 -1.55
N ALA A 471 9.14 1.64 -1.85
CA ALA A 471 9.02 1.09 -3.21
C ALA A 471 7.56 1.05 -3.68
N ILE A 472 6.63 0.61 -2.83
CA ILE A 472 5.19 0.64 -3.10
C ILE A 472 4.70 2.09 -3.21
N LEU A 473 5.13 2.99 -2.32
CA LEU A 473 4.80 4.41 -2.39
C LEU A 473 5.25 5.02 -3.71
N ARG A 474 6.48 4.71 -4.17
CA ARG A 474 6.98 5.12 -5.49
C ARG A 474 6.07 4.60 -6.62
N ALA A 475 5.66 3.33 -6.58
CA ALA A 475 4.74 2.77 -7.56
C ALA A 475 3.36 3.46 -7.53
N LEU A 476 2.82 3.76 -6.35
CA LEU A 476 1.57 4.48 -6.18
C LEU A 476 1.65 5.93 -6.66
N ILE A 477 2.79 6.61 -6.46
CA ILE A 477 3.02 7.97 -6.98
C ILE A 477 3.02 7.97 -8.51
N TYR A 478 3.64 6.97 -9.17
CA TYR A 478 3.59 6.86 -10.63
C TYR A 478 2.15 6.71 -11.16
N VAL A 479 1.27 6.05 -10.40
CA VAL A 479 -0.15 5.94 -10.75
C VAL A 479 -0.91 7.23 -10.40
N ALA A 480 -0.69 7.80 -9.22
CA ALA A 480 -1.41 8.97 -8.71
C ALA A 480 -1.06 10.29 -9.43
N ARG A 481 0.17 10.37 -9.96
CA ARG A 481 0.74 11.53 -10.66
C ARG A 481 1.41 11.08 -11.96
N PRO A 482 0.62 10.59 -12.93
CA PRO A 482 1.15 10.11 -14.20
C PRO A 482 1.72 11.24 -15.03
N ALA A 483 2.68 10.92 -15.89
CA ALA A 483 3.13 11.84 -16.93
C ALA A 483 2.01 12.01 -17.97
N THR A 484 1.67 13.26 -18.28
CA THR A 484 0.73 13.63 -19.34
C THR A 484 1.49 14.48 -20.35
N CYS A 485 1.33 14.18 -21.64
CA CYS A 485 2.05 14.87 -22.70
C CYS A 485 1.07 15.64 -23.58
N LYS A 486 1.48 16.81 -24.07
CA LYS A 486 0.77 17.51 -25.15
C LYS A 486 1.37 17.08 -26.46
N LEU A 487 0.50 16.65 -27.36
CA LEU A 487 0.90 16.09 -28.63
C LEU A 487 0.90 17.17 -29.71
N GLY A 488 1.96 17.20 -30.51
CA GLY A 488 2.09 17.99 -31.73
C GLY A 488 2.29 17.08 -32.94
N LYS A 489 1.91 17.57 -34.12
CA LYS A 489 2.12 16.84 -35.38
C LYS A 489 3.59 16.96 -35.79
N ILE A 490 4.22 15.82 -36.07
CA ILE A 490 5.55 15.79 -36.68
C ILE A 490 5.41 16.19 -38.15
N PRO A 491 6.24 17.12 -38.65
CA PRO A 491 6.20 17.56 -40.05
C PRO A 491 6.32 16.39 -41.03
N ASN A 492 5.60 16.44 -42.16
CA ASN A 492 5.62 15.39 -43.21
C ASN A 492 5.22 13.98 -42.77
N SER A 493 4.51 13.87 -41.64
CA SER A 493 3.99 12.59 -41.16
C SER A 493 2.59 12.75 -40.61
N GLU A 494 1.86 11.64 -40.53
CA GLU A 494 0.59 11.54 -39.79
C GLU A 494 0.81 11.33 -38.28
N LEU A 495 2.06 11.45 -37.80
CA LEU A 495 2.45 11.11 -36.43
C LEU A 495 2.31 12.30 -35.49
N TYR A 496 1.70 12.05 -34.34
CA TYR A 496 1.63 12.99 -33.24
C TYR A 496 2.54 12.53 -32.11
N ARG A 497 3.40 13.43 -31.62
CA ARG A 497 4.37 13.14 -30.56
C ARG A 497 4.44 14.24 -29.52
N ASP A 498 5.00 13.89 -28.36
CA ASP A 498 5.22 14.83 -27.27
C ASP A 498 6.13 15.98 -27.72
N MET A 499 5.61 17.21 -27.63
CA MET A 499 6.36 18.40 -28.03
C MET A 499 7.54 18.72 -27.10
N GLU A 500 7.52 18.24 -25.85
CA GLU A 500 8.68 18.38 -24.96
C GLU A 500 9.85 17.49 -25.39
N GLN A 501 9.54 16.31 -25.95
CA GLN A 501 10.52 15.35 -26.44
C GLN A 501 10.97 15.68 -27.87
N TYR A 502 10.04 16.12 -28.72
CA TYR A 502 10.24 16.44 -30.13
C TYR A 502 9.92 17.91 -30.37
N PRO A 503 10.93 18.81 -30.33
CA PRO A 503 10.72 20.24 -30.49
C PRO A 503 10.09 20.63 -31.84
N ASP A 504 10.29 19.79 -32.87
CA ASP A 504 9.74 19.99 -34.22
C ASP A 504 8.25 19.63 -34.32
N ALA A 505 7.70 18.95 -33.30
CA ALA A 505 6.28 18.64 -33.26
C ALA A 505 5.51 19.94 -32.97
N THR A 506 4.65 20.34 -33.90
CA THR A 506 3.90 21.59 -33.79
C THR A 506 2.45 21.33 -33.38
N GLY A 507 1.92 22.17 -32.50
CA GLY A 507 0.52 22.14 -32.12
C GLY A 507 -0.39 22.54 -33.29
N VAL A 508 -1.62 22.06 -33.29
CA VAL A 508 -2.63 22.46 -34.27
C VAL A 508 -3.42 23.64 -33.71
N SER A 509 -3.53 24.75 -34.47
CA SER A 509 -4.32 25.91 -34.06
C SER A 509 -5.77 25.49 -33.74
N GLY A 510 -6.30 25.98 -32.62
CA GLY A 510 -7.64 25.65 -32.12
C GLY A 510 -7.82 24.26 -31.49
N ILE A 511 -6.86 23.34 -31.63
CA ILE A 511 -6.98 21.95 -31.16
C ILE A 511 -5.89 21.58 -30.16
N LEU A 512 -6.31 21.21 -28.94
CA LEU A 512 -5.44 20.71 -27.90
C LEU A 512 -5.52 19.18 -27.80
N ALA A 513 -4.50 18.49 -28.31
CA ALA A 513 -4.36 17.03 -28.19
C ALA A 513 -3.52 16.65 -26.96
N LEU A 514 -4.10 15.88 -26.04
CA LEU A 514 -3.48 15.46 -24.77
C LEU A 514 -3.43 13.94 -24.68
N GLN A 515 -2.25 13.39 -24.37
CA GLN A 515 -2.07 11.97 -24.13
C GLN A 515 -2.11 11.64 -22.63
N ILE A 516 -2.98 10.70 -22.24
CA ILE A 516 -2.99 10.12 -20.90
C ILE A 516 -2.36 8.73 -20.95
N GLY A 517 -1.11 8.65 -20.47
CA GLY A 517 -0.31 7.42 -20.48
C GLY A 517 -0.50 6.50 -19.26
N SER A 518 -1.63 6.58 -18.58
CA SER A 518 -1.87 5.82 -17.34
C SER A 518 -3.32 5.41 -17.17
N PRO A 519 -3.61 4.29 -16.47
CA PRO A 519 -4.97 3.98 -16.06
C PRO A 519 -5.57 5.12 -15.22
N ILE A 520 -6.87 5.38 -15.41
CA ILE A 520 -7.60 6.46 -14.76
C ILE A 520 -8.36 5.87 -13.57
N TYR A 521 -7.79 6.05 -12.37
CA TYR A 521 -8.35 5.56 -11.11
C TYR A 521 -8.75 6.72 -10.20
N PHE A 522 -9.45 6.41 -9.11
CA PHE A 522 -9.73 7.35 -8.02
C PHE A 522 -8.51 8.18 -7.60
N ALA A 523 -7.32 7.55 -7.51
CA ALA A 523 -6.08 8.19 -7.05
C ALA A 523 -5.51 9.29 -7.97
N ASN A 524 -5.77 9.25 -9.29
CA ASN A 524 -5.24 10.23 -10.25
C ASN A 524 -6.29 11.01 -11.02
N SER A 525 -7.56 10.64 -10.91
CA SER A 525 -8.67 11.29 -11.60
C SER A 525 -8.69 12.81 -11.40
N ASN A 526 -8.61 13.29 -10.14
CA ASN A 526 -8.57 14.72 -9.82
C ASN A 526 -7.36 15.41 -10.46
N TYR A 527 -6.19 14.79 -10.38
CA TYR A 527 -4.96 15.32 -10.99
C TYR A 527 -5.05 15.42 -12.50
N ILE A 528 -5.61 14.40 -13.17
CA ILE A 528 -5.80 14.43 -14.63
C ILE A 528 -6.71 15.60 -15.01
N ARG A 529 -7.82 15.81 -14.31
CA ARG A 529 -8.70 16.98 -14.55
C ARG A 529 -7.96 18.30 -14.37
N GLU A 530 -7.31 18.48 -13.23
CA GLU A 530 -6.55 19.70 -12.90
C GLU A 530 -5.46 19.96 -13.95
N ARG A 531 -4.75 18.92 -14.36
CA ARG A 531 -3.70 19.02 -15.38
C ARG A 531 -4.28 19.38 -16.74
N THR A 532 -5.36 18.73 -17.19
CA THR A 532 -6.07 19.07 -18.43
C THR A 532 -6.52 20.53 -18.44
N LEU A 533 -7.11 21.01 -17.34
CA LEU A 533 -7.52 22.41 -17.20
C LEU A 533 -6.33 23.37 -17.18
N ARG A 534 -5.20 22.98 -16.59
CA ARG A 534 -3.96 23.77 -16.60
C ARG A 534 -3.39 23.91 -18.02
N TRP A 535 -3.37 22.83 -18.81
CA TRP A 535 -2.93 22.90 -20.23
C TRP A 535 -3.80 23.87 -21.04
N ILE A 536 -5.11 23.86 -20.83
CA ILE A 536 -6.03 24.80 -21.49
C ILE A 536 -5.69 26.25 -21.12
N ARG A 537 -5.47 26.53 -19.83
CA ARG A 537 -5.06 27.87 -19.36
C ARG A 537 -3.70 28.31 -19.89
N ASP A 538 -2.75 27.39 -19.96
CA ASP A 538 -1.40 27.67 -20.46
C ASP A 538 -1.48 28.09 -21.94
N GLU A 539 -2.29 27.41 -22.76
CA GLU A 539 -2.55 27.77 -24.17
C GLU A 539 -3.29 29.10 -24.33
N GLU A 540 -4.33 29.33 -23.52
CA GLU A 540 -5.05 30.61 -23.50
C GLU A 540 -4.09 31.77 -23.14
N SER A 541 -3.09 31.54 -22.28
CA SER A 541 -2.14 32.57 -21.84
C SER A 541 -1.02 32.89 -22.84
N LEU A 542 -0.70 31.96 -23.74
CA LEU A 542 0.25 32.18 -24.83
C LEU A 542 -0.40 32.96 -26.00
N SER A 543 -1.73 33.02 -26.01
CA SER A 543 -2.54 33.58 -27.08
C SER A 543 -2.92 35.04 -26.79
N ASP A 544 -1.98 35.98 -26.92
CA ASP A 544 -2.23 37.43 -26.74
C ASP A 544 -3.17 38.04 -27.83
N SER A 545 -3.57 37.26 -28.84
CA SER A 545 -4.55 37.65 -29.86
C SER A 545 -5.71 36.66 -29.91
N LYS A 546 -6.95 37.17 -30.12
CA LYS A 546 -8.22 36.40 -30.19
C LYS A 546 -8.27 35.28 -31.27
N SER A 547 -7.17 34.99 -31.96
CA SER A 547 -7.08 34.06 -33.09
C SER A 547 -6.71 32.61 -32.71
N ASN A 548 -6.31 32.33 -31.46
CA ASN A 548 -5.85 31.00 -31.01
C ASN A 548 -6.59 30.52 -29.74
N THR A 549 -7.89 30.78 -29.62
CA THR A 549 -8.69 30.16 -28.53
C THR A 549 -8.83 28.67 -28.76
N VAL A 550 -8.69 27.87 -27.69
CA VAL A 550 -8.88 26.41 -27.76
C VAL A 550 -10.35 26.10 -28.02
N GLU A 551 -10.67 25.57 -29.20
CA GLU A 551 -12.03 25.20 -29.60
C GLU A 551 -12.32 23.71 -29.38
N HIS A 552 -11.28 22.88 -29.50
CA HIS A 552 -11.37 21.43 -29.39
C HIS A 552 -10.32 20.87 -28.43
N VAL A 553 -10.73 19.96 -27.55
CA VAL A 553 -9.83 19.17 -26.69
C VAL A 553 -9.98 17.70 -27.05
N LEU A 554 -8.88 17.09 -27.50
CA LEU A 554 -8.79 15.68 -27.86
C LEU A 554 -8.00 14.93 -26.79
N LEU A 555 -8.63 13.93 -26.18
CA LEU A 555 -8.01 13.09 -25.15
C LEU A 555 -7.61 11.75 -25.73
N ASP A 556 -6.32 11.53 -25.95
CA ASP A 556 -5.78 10.24 -26.36
C ASP A 556 -5.68 9.29 -25.16
N LEU A 557 -6.52 8.26 -25.19
CA LEU A 557 -6.60 7.19 -24.20
C LEU A 557 -5.83 5.94 -24.62
N SER A 558 -4.95 6.04 -25.63
CA SER A 558 -4.07 4.94 -26.05
C SER A 558 -3.25 4.35 -24.90
N GLY A 559 -2.73 5.16 -23.99
CA GLY A 559 -1.97 4.71 -22.83
C GLY A 559 -2.80 4.38 -21.58
N ALA A 560 -4.12 4.58 -21.61
CA ALA A 560 -5.01 4.23 -20.51
C ALA A 560 -5.41 2.75 -20.60
N THR A 561 -5.06 1.96 -19.60
CA THR A 561 -5.38 0.51 -19.56
C THR A 561 -6.71 0.20 -18.93
N ALA A 562 -7.08 0.97 -17.91
CA ALA A 562 -8.27 0.75 -17.12
C ALA A 562 -8.86 2.09 -16.68
N ILE A 563 -10.16 2.09 -16.44
CA ILE A 563 -10.89 3.20 -15.84
C ILE A 563 -11.81 2.67 -14.73
N ASP A 564 -11.86 3.36 -13.58
CA ASP A 564 -12.83 3.07 -12.52
C ASP A 564 -14.02 4.04 -12.55
N MET A 565 -14.99 3.81 -11.66
CA MET A 565 -16.17 4.68 -11.59
C MET A 565 -15.85 6.13 -11.27
N THR A 566 -14.81 6.36 -10.46
CA THR A 566 -14.36 7.71 -10.12
C THR A 566 -13.81 8.41 -11.36
N GLY A 567 -12.97 7.72 -12.14
CA GLY A 567 -12.41 8.21 -13.40
C GLY A 567 -13.46 8.55 -14.45
N ILE A 568 -14.49 7.71 -14.62
CA ILE A 568 -15.61 8.03 -15.54
C ILE A 568 -16.34 9.29 -15.07
N GLY A 569 -16.61 9.42 -13.77
CA GLY A 569 -17.21 10.61 -13.18
C GLY A 569 -16.40 11.88 -13.48
N THR A 570 -15.07 11.79 -13.37
CA THR A 570 -14.20 12.92 -13.69
C THR A 570 -14.18 13.27 -15.18
N LEU A 571 -14.26 12.30 -16.09
CA LEU A 571 -14.42 12.59 -17.51
C LEU A 571 -15.75 13.31 -17.82
N MET A 572 -16.84 12.95 -17.12
CA MET A 572 -18.12 13.67 -17.23
C MET A 572 -18.00 15.11 -16.73
N GLU A 573 -17.27 15.32 -15.63
CA GLU A 573 -17.02 16.66 -15.07
C GLU A 573 -16.19 17.52 -16.03
N ILE A 574 -15.08 16.98 -16.57
CA ILE A 574 -14.25 17.67 -17.57
C ILE A 574 -15.13 18.11 -18.75
N ARG A 575 -15.91 17.19 -19.33
CA ARG A 575 -16.80 17.52 -20.44
C ARG A 575 -17.79 18.63 -20.07
N ARG A 576 -18.41 18.57 -18.89
CA ARG A 576 -19.36 19.59 -18.44
C ARG A 576 -18.69 20.97 -18.33
N ILE A 577 -17.46 21.02 -17.82
CA ILE A 577 -16.67 22.26 -17.72
C ILE A 577 -16.32 22.79 -19.12
N LEU A 578 -15.91 21.92 -20.05
CA LEU A 578 -15.58 22.28 -21.42
C LEU A 578 -16.82 22.77 -22.21
N THR A 579 -17.94 22.07 -22.07
CA THR A 579 -19.22 22.46 -22.71
C THR A 579 -19.70 23.81 -22.19
N ALA A 580 -19.50 24.11 -20.91
CA ALA A 580 -19.83 25.42 -20.34
C ALA A 580 -18.94 26.56 -20.86
N ARG A 581 -17.79 26.23 -21.47
CA ARG A 581 -16.86 27.16 -22.13
C ARG A 581 -16.95 27.13 -23.66
N ASP A 582 -17.92 26.42 -24.21
CA ASP A 582 -18.08 26.19 -25.66
C ASP A 582 -16.90 25.47 -26.33
N ILE A 583 -16.17 24.63 -25.56
CA ILE A 583 -15.06 23.82 -26.05
C ILE A 583 -15.57 22.39 -26.31
N LYS A 584 -15.36 21.88 -27.52
CA LYS A 584 -15.75 20.51 -27.90
C LYS A 584 -14.76 19.48 -27.33
N PHE A 585 -15.28 18.33 -26.90
CA PHE A 585 -14.49 17.28 -26.25
C PHE A 585 -14.58 15.97 -27.04
N GLY A 586 -13.42 15.42 -27.41
CA GLY A 586 -13.31 14.14 -28.14
C GLY A 586 -12.39 13.14 -27.44
N ILE A 587 -12.64 11.86 -27.65
CA ILE A 587 -11.81 10.76 -27.14
C ILE A 587 -11.17 10.02 -28.32
N VAL A 588 -9.87 9.73 -28.20
CA VAL A 588 -9.10 9.01 -29.22
C VAL A 588 -8.61 7.68 -28.68
N ASN A 589 -8.74 6.63 -29.50
CA ASN A 589 -8.27 5.27 -29.28
C ASN A 589 -8.55 4.68 -27.88
N PRO A 590 -9.79 4.74 -27.37
CA PRO A 590 -10.14 4.09 -26.10
C PRO A 590 -10.03 2.56 -26.23
N ARG A 591 -9.30 1.92 -25.31
CA ARG A 591 -9.16 0.46 -25.30
C ARG A 591 -10.49 -0.24 -24.96
N ILE A 592 -10.63 -1.52 -25.32
CA ILE A 592 -11.89 -2.27 -25.18
C ILE A 592 -12.45 -2.29 -23.76
N GLU A 593 -11.62 -2.50 -22.73
CA GLU A 593 -12.09 -2.52 -21.34
C GLU A 593 -12.61 -1.15 -20.89
N ILE A 594 -12.01 -0.08 -21.40
CA ILE A 594 -12.45 1.29 -21.15
C ILE A 594 -13.75 1.55 -21.92
N MET A 595 -13.82 1.16 -23.18
CA MET A 595 -15.01 1.33 -24.03
C MET A 595 -16.23 0.60 -23.45
N ASP A 596 -16.06 -0.65 -22.99
CA ASP A 596 -17.12 -1.43 -22.33
C ASP A 596 -17.68 -0.67 -21.12
N LYS A 597 -16.79 -0.13 -20.28
CA LYS A 597 -17.17 0.63 -19.08
C LYS A 597 -17.81 1.98 -19.42
N LEU A 598 -17.29 2.71 -20.41
CA LEU A 598 -17.87 3.98 -20.87
C LEU A 598 -19.26 3.78 -21.47
N THR A 599 -19.47 2.66 -22.20
CA THR A 599 -20.77 2.31 -22.78
C THR A 599 -21.77 1.92 -21.68
N LEU A 600 -21.37 1.07 -20.72
CA LEU A 600 -22.21 0.70 -19.57
C LEU A 600 -22.56 1.90 -18.67
N ALA A 601 -21.69 2.91 -18.60
CA ALA A 601 -21.92 4.15 -17.87
C ALA A 601 -22.70 5.21 -18.67
N HIS A 602 -23.16 4.89 -19.89
CA HIS A 602 -23.81 5.82 -20.83
C HIS A 602 -22.97 7.04 -21.20
N PHE A 603 -21.65 7.00 -20.99
CA PHE A 603 -20.78 8.13 -21.33
C PHE A 603 -20.73 8.39 -22.84
N VAL A 604 -20.64 7.31 -23.63
CA VAL A 604 -20.62 7.35 -25.11
C VAL A 604 -21.89 7.96 -25.67
N ASP A 605 -23.04 7.65 -25.06
CA ASP A 605 -24.34 8.20 -25.47
C ASP A 605 -24.40 9.72 -25.26
N ILE A 606 -23.68 10.25 -24.26
CA ILE A 606 -23.71 11.68 -23.95
C ILE A 606 -22.68 12.48 -24.77
N ILE A 607 -21.52 11.92 -25.13
CA ILE A 607 -20.55 12.61 -26.01
C ILE A 607 -20.90 12.52 -27.49
N GLY A 608 -21.74 11.55 -27.88
CA GLY A 608 -22.01 11.20 -29.27
C GLY A 608 -20.94 10.26 -29.82
N LYS A 609 -21.37 9.28 -30.63
CA LYS A 609 -20.46 8.29 -31.24
C LYS A 609 -19.46 8.92 -32.21
N ASP A 610 -19.82 10.06 -32.79
CA ASP A 610 -18.99 10.82 -33.74
C ASP A 610 -17.81 11.55 -33.07
N SER A 611 -17.80 11.63 -31.74
CA SER A 611 -16.72 12.23 -30.93
C SER A 611 -15.71 11.19 -30.42
N VAL A 612 -15.74 9.96 -30.96
CA VAL A 612 -14.84 8.85 -30.61
C VAL A 612 -14.07 8.40 -31.85
N TYR A 613 -12.75 8.60 -31.84
CA TYR A 613 -11.88 8.41 -33.01
C TYR A 613 -10.88 7.27 -32.81
N LEU A 614 -10.41 6.66 -33.91
CA LEU A 614 -9.43 5.57 -33.85
C LEU A 614 -7.98 6.11 -33.82
N SER A 615 -7.72 7.26 -34.46
CA SER A 615 -6.42 7.93 -34.48
C SER A 615 -6.58 9.44 -34.22
N ILE A 616 -5.46 10.09 -33.84
CA ILE A 616 -5.46 11.54 -33.59
C ILE A 616 -5.62 12.30 -34.90
N ASP A 617 -5.03 11.81 -35.98
CA ASP A 617 -5.12 12.49 -37.28
C ASP A 617 -6.56 12.47 -37.81
N GLU A 618 -7.27 11.34 -37.68
CA GLU A 618 -8.71 11.25 -37.99
C GLU A 618 -9.54 12.24 -37.16
N ALA A 619 -9.22 12.38 -35.88
CA ALA A 619 -9.88 13.32 -34.98
C ALA A 619 -9.62 14.78 -35.39
N VAL A 620 -8.38 15.11 -35.77
CA VAL A 620 -7.99 16.45 -36.21
C VAL A 620 -8.61 16.79 -37.56
N GLU A 621 -8.66 15.85 -38.51
CA GLU A 621 -9.33 16.01 -39.81
C GLU A 621 -10.83 16.23 -39.65
N ALA A 622 -11.50 15.47 -38.77
CA ALA A 622 -12.91 15.66 -38.46
C ALA A 622 -13.20 17.04 -37.82
N CYS A 623 -12.19 17.68 -37.25
CA CYS A 623 -12.28 19.01 -36.65
C CYS A 623 -11.88 20.16 -37.62
N ARG A 624 -11.37 19.89 -38.83
CA ARG A 624 -10.84 20.90 -39.77
C ARG A 624 -11.67 21.08 -41.06
N PRO A 625 -11.68 22.28 -41.67
CA PRO A 625 -11.80 22.46 -43.13
C PRO A 625 -10.44 22.32 -43.86
N PRO A 626 -10.39 21.98 -45.16
CA PRO A 626 -9.18 21.46 -45.82
C PRO A 626 -8.29 22.53 -46.46
N HIS A 627 -6.96 22.56 -46.18
CA HIS A 627 -5.91 23.09 -47.09
C HIS A 627 -4.49 22.54 -46.76
N PRO A 628 -3.54 22.48 -47.74
CA PRO A 628 -2.23 21.78 -47.63
C PRO A 628 -1.01 22.78 -47.60
N PRO A 629 0.29 22.35 -47.56
CA PRO A 629 1.23 22.82 -46.53
C PRO A 629 2.61 23.34 -47.04
N LEU A 630 3.57 23.49 -46.09
CA LEU A 630 5.03 23.22 -46.15
C LEU A 630 6.05 24.39 -46.18
N GLU A 631 6.83 24.49 -45.10
CA GLU A 631 8.24 24.94 -45.08
C GLU A 631 9.06 24.07 -44.08
N VAL A 632 10.38 23.93 -44.33
CA VAL A 632 11.27 22.86 -43.82
C VAL A 632 12.26 23.36 -42.77
N HIS A 633 12.41 22.65 -41.64
CA HIS A 633 13.52 22.82 -40.66
C HIS A 633 14.04 21.47 -40.08
N PRO A 634 15.32 21.36 -39.69
CA PRO A 634 15.98 20.09 -39.30
C PRO A 634 15.97 19.74 -37.79
N VAL A 635 16.04 18.42 -37.52
CA VAL A 635 15.88 17.74 -36.21
C VAL A 635 17.07 17.88 -35.27
N CYS A 636 16.83 18.03 -33.96
CA CYS A 636 17.83 17.98 -32.88
C CYS A 636 17.37 17.24 -31.62
N LEU A 637 18.35 16.73 -30.85
CA LEU A 637 18.13 16.10 -29.53
C LEU A 637 17.60 17.12 -28.50
N PRO A 638 16.78 16.69 -27.52
CA PRO A 638 16.27 17.57 -26.47
C PRO A 638 17.43 18.15 -25.63
N PRO A 639 17.33 19.41 -25.17
CA PRO A 639 18.43 20.08 -24.45
C PRO A 639 18.75 19.42 -23.11
N GLU A 640 20.05 19.34 -22.77
CA GLU A 640 20.50 18.85 -21.47
C GLU A 640 20.13 19.85 -20.35
N ALA A 641 19.03 19.58 -19.63
CA ALA A 641 18.72 20.32 -18.40
C ALA A 641 19.55 19.79 -17.21
N THR A 642 20.08 20.70 -16.38
CA THR A 642 20.85 20.36 -15.18
C THR A 642 20.05 19.49 -14.20
N THR A 643 20.74 18.63 -13.45
CA THR A 643 20.11 17.68 -12.51
C THR A 643 19.26 18.36 -11.44
N PHE A 644 19.63 19.57 -11.00
CA PHE A 644 18.85 20.36 -10.05
C PHE A 644 17.57 20.92 -10.70
N HIS A 645 17.64 21.40 -11.94
CA HIS A 645 16.48 21.90 -12.67
C HIS A 645 15.44 20.80 -12.89
N LYS A 646 15.88 19.59 -13.30
CA LYS A 646 14.99 18.42 -13.47
C LYS A 646 14.34 17.98 -12.16
N LEU A 647 15.09 17.97 -11.06
CA LEU A 647 14.55 17.64 -9.74
C LEU A 647 13.53 18.70 -9.27
N LYS A 648 13.86 19.98 -9.43
CA LYS A 648 12.95 21.10 -9.11
C LYS A 648 11.66 21.01 -9.94
N HIS A 649 11.77 20.72 -11.24
CA HIS A 649 10.61 20.54 -12.13
C HIS A 649 9.74 19.36 -11.68
N ARG A 650 10.32 18.17 -11.43
CA ARG A 650 9.55 17.01 -10.94
C ARG A 650 8.90 17.27 -9.58
N LEU A 651 9.63 17.85 -8.63
CA LEU A 651 9.07 18.17 -7.32
C LEU A 651 7.94 19.20 -7.45
N ARG A 652 8.07 20.19 -8.34
CA ARG A 652 7.00 21.13 -8.65
C ARG A 652 5.78 20.41 -9.21
N GLU A 653 5.94 19.51 -10.18
CA GLU A 653 4.81 18.77 -10.75
C GLU A 653 4.14 17.83 -9.74
N ILE A 654 4.90 17.19 -8.84
CA ILE A 654 4.37 16.29 -7.81
C ILE A 654 3.56 17.05 -6.74
N PHE A 655 4.10 18.15 -6.22
CA PHE A 655 3.52 18.88 -5.08
C PHE A 655 2.65 20.09 -5.48
N PHE A 656 2.72 20.56 -6.73
CA PHE A 656 2.03 21.76 -7.23
C PHE A 656 1.39 21.52 -8.61
N PRO A 657 0.46 20.55 -8.75
CA PRO A 657 -0.17 20.23 -10.04
C PRO A 657 -1.00 21.38 -10.62
N ASP A 658 -1.73 22.12 -9.77
CA ASP A 658 -2.57 23.26 -10.16
C ASP A 658 -1.81 24.54 -10.49
N ASP A 659 -0.51 24.58 -10.20
CA ASP A 659 0.29 25.80 -10.01
C ASP A 659 -0.50 26.91 -9.28
N PRO A 660 -0.59 26.87 -7.94
CA PRO A 660 -1.36 27.85 -7.19
C PRO A 660 -0.83 29.28 -7.41
N PHE A 661 0.41 29.41 -7.92
CA PHE A 661 1.02 30.69 -8.15
C PHE A 661 0.72 31.30 -9.53
N TYR A 662 0.03 30.57 -10.41
CA TYR A 662 -0.37 31.08 -11.72
C TYR A 662 -1.22 32.35 -11.61
N ILE A 663 -2.14 32.41 -10.64
CA ILE A 663 -3.01 33.58 -10.42
C ILE A 663 -2.18 34.84 -10.07
N PHE A 664 -0.96 34.68 -9.55
CA PHE A 664 -0.04 35.79 -9.27
C PHE A 664 0.75 36.26 -10.50
N LYS A 665 0.78 35.47 -11.59
CA LYS A 665 1.56 35.80 -12.78
C LYS A 665 0.95 37.04 -13.46
N ASN A 666 1.80 37.97 -13.89
CA ASN A 666 1.41 39.26 -14.51
C ASN A 666 0.55 40.20 -13.63
N GLN A 667 0.52 40.01 -12.31
CA GLN A 667 -0.22 40.86 -11.37
C GLN A 667 0.69 41.82 -10.58
N ASN A 668 0.16 43.00 -10.22
CA ASN A 668 0.84 43.99 -9.37
C ASN A 668 1.13 43.43 -7.97
N PHE A 669 2.18 43.93 -7.29
CA PHE A 669 2.60 43.45 -5.95
C PHE A 669 1.48 43.47 -4.90
N ARG A 670 0.65 44.53 -4.89
CA ARG A 670 -0.52 44.62 -4.00
C ARG A 670 -1.56 43.53 -4.30
N THR A 671 -1.86 43.30 -5.58
CA THR A 671 -2.77 42.25 -6.02
C THR A 671 -2.21 40.86 -5.68
N LYS A 672 -0.89 40.67 -5.81
CA LYS A 672 -0.23 39.42 -5.38
C LYS A 672 -0.40 39.14 -3.89
N LEU A 673 -0.25 40.16 -3.04
CA LEU A 673 -0.51 40.01 -1.61
C LEU A 673 -1.97 39.64 -1.34
N ILE A 674 -2.94 40.34 -1.96
CA ILE A 674 -4.38 40.06 -1.79
C ILE A 674 -4.72 38.63 -2.22
N LEU A 675 -4.27 38.22 -3.40
CA LEU A 675 -4.44 36.85 -3.90
C LEU A 675 -3.78 35.82 -2.98
N GLY A 676 -2.67 36.19 -2.30
CA GLY A 676 -1.94 35.33 -1.38
C GLY A 676 -2.75 35.10 -0.12
N PHE A 677 -3.32 36.17 0.41
CA PHE A 677 -4.28 36.09 1.51
C PHE A 677 -5.54 35.29 1.11
N GLN A 678 -6.08 35.45 -0.11
CA GLN A 678 -7.21 34.64 -0.59
C GLN A 678 -6.89 33.14 -0.69
N TYR A 679 -5.65 32.79 -1.03
CA TYR A 679 -5.23 31.39 -1.10
C TYR A 679 -5.20 30.72 0.28
N PHE A 680 -4.64 31.40 1.30
CA PHE A 680 -4.56 30.88 2.66
C PHE A 680 -5.86 30.98 3.45
N PHE A 681 -6.67 32.00 3.16
CA PHE A 681 -7.95 32.25 3.82
C PHE A 681 -9.08 32.20 2.79
N PRO A 682 -9.66 31.00 2.53
CA PRO A 682 -10.77 30.83 1.58
C PRO A 682 -11.96 31.76 1.83
N ILE A 683 -12.17 32.22 3.07
CA ILE A 683 -13.20 33.21 3.40
C ILE A 683 -13.11 34.48 2.54
N LEU A 684 -11.91 34.94 2.21
CA LEU A 684 -11.72 36.14 1.39
C LEU A 684 -12.10 35.91 -0.08
N GLN A 685 -12.19 34.65 -0.52
CA GLN A 685 -12.59 34.28 -1.88
C GLN A 685 -14.11 34.21 -2.02
N TRP A 686 -14.82 33.61 -1.06
CA TRP A 686 -16.27 33.41 -1.16
C TRP A 686 -17.11 34.50 -0.48
N ALA A 687 -16.58 35.22 0.51
CA ALA A 687 -17.33 36.29 1.19
C ALA A 687 -17.83 37.40 0.23
N PRO A 688 -17.07 37.86 -0.79
CA PRO A 688 -17.54 38.90 -1.71
C PRO A 688 -18.70 38.45 -2.62
N SER A 689 -18.81 37.15 -2.92
CA SER A 689 -19.88 36.59 -3.76
C SER A 689 -21.09 36.12 -2.95
N TYR A 690 -21.09 36.37 -1.64
CA TYR A 690 -22.15 35.93 -0.74
C TYR A 690 -23.38 36.85 -0.83
N THR A 691 -24.57 36.25 -0.91
CA THR A 691 -25.84 36.97 -1.09
C THR A 691 -26.80 36.71 0.08
N LEU A 692 -27.70 37.66 0.34
CA LEU A 692 -28.71 37.54 1.42
C LEU A 692 -29.63 36.31 1.27
N LYS A 693 -29.83 35.82 0.04
CA LYS A 693 -30.60 34.58 -0.21
C LYS A 693 -29.87 33.32 0.27
N LEU A 694 -28.54 33.31 0.25
CA LEU A 694 -27.75 32.21 0.83
C LEU A 694 -27.79 32.29 2.36
N PHE A 695 -27.76 33.51 2.91
CA PHE A 695 -27.83 33.75 4.35
C PHE A 695 -29.07 33.16 5.00
N THR A 696 -30.24 33.26 4.38
CA THR A 696 -31.45 32.62 4.92
C THR A 696 -31.30 31.10 5.02
N SER A 697 -30.69 30.46 4.02
CA SER A 697 -30.45 29.01 4.00
C SER A 697 -29.47 28.60 5.10
N ASP A 698 -28.37 29.34 5.23
CA ASP A 698 -27.29 29.03 6.16
C ASP A 698 -27.67 29.38 7.62
N ILE A 699 -28.54 30.37 7.86
CA ILE A 699 -29.12 30.64 9.19
C ILE A 699 -29.95 29.45 9.66
N ILE A 700 -30.90 29.01 8.82
CA ILE A 700 -31.79 27.90 9.18
C ILE A 700 -30.95 26.67 9.47
N SER A 701 -30.01 26.36 8.59
CA SER A 701 -29.12 25.23 8.78
C SER A 701 -28.28 25.37 10.06
N GLY A 702 -27.64 26.52 10.29
CA GLY A 702 -26.80 26.75 11.46
C GLY A 702 -27.56 26.61 12.78
N ILE A 703 -28.78 27.14 12.87
CA ILE A 703 -29.66 26.98 14.04
C ILE A 703 -30.04 25.50 14.22
N THR A 704 -30.41 24.80 13.13
CA THR A 704 -30.77 23.39 13.19
C THR A 704 -29.59 22.52 13.62
N ILE A 705 -28.37 22.79 13.14
CA ILE A 705 -27.16 22.10 13.60
C ILE A 705 -26.88 22.41 15.07
N ALA A 706 -27.06 23.65 15.52
CA ALA A 706 -26.82 24.03 16.92
C ALA A 706 -27.68 23.21 17.88
N SER A 707 -28.94 22.98 17.51
CA SER A 707 -29.86 22.14 18.29
C SER A 707 -29.33 20.71 18.53
N LEU A 708 -28.56 20.17 17.57
CA LEU A 708 -27.93 18.86 17.66
C LEU A 708 -26.54 18.92 18.30
N ALA A 709 -25.76 19.97 18.02
CA ALA A 709 -24.38 20.10 18.43
C ALA A 709 -24.23 20.23 19.95
N ILE A 710 -25.15 20.96 20.61
CA ILE A 710 -25.13 21.18 22.06
C ILE A 710 -25.20 19.84 22.81
N PRO A 711 -26.22 18.99 22.62
CA PRO A 711 -26.36 17.78 23.42
C PRO A 711 -25.35 16.70 23.02
N GLN A 712 -24.98 16.63 21.74
CA GLN A 712 -23.90 15.73 21.30
C GLN A 712 -22.55 16.11 21.91
N GLY A 713 -22.21 17.40 21.97
CA GLY A 713 -20.98 17.87 22.59
C GLY A 713 -20.87 17.41 24.05
N ILE A 714 -21.96 17.53 24.80
CA ILE A 714 -22.05 17.04 26.18
C ILE A 714 -21.82 15.54 26.27
N SER A 715 -22.46 14.75 25.40
CA SER A 715 -22.31 13.29 25.41
C SER A 715 -20.88 12.85 25.08
N TYR A 716 -20.21 13.51 24.13
CA TYR A 716 -18.86 13.11 23.71
C TYR A 716 -17.78 13.54 24.70
N ALA A 717 -17.93 14.68 25.38
CA ALA A 717 -17.04 15.05 26.46
C ALA A 717 -17.06 14.01 27.60
N LYS A 718 -18.24 13.46 27.92
CA LYS A 718 -18.37 12.36 28.90
C LYS A 718 -17.62 11.10 28.46
N LEU A 719 -17.61 10.76 27.16
CA LEU A 719 -16.83 9.62 26.64
C LEU A 719 -15.31 9.82 26.79
N ALA A 720 -14.85 11.07 26.74
CA ALA A 720 -13.46 11.41 27.00
C ALA A 720 -13.12 11.51 28.50
N ASN A 721 -14.06 11.18 29.40
CA ASN A 721 -13.96 11.44 30.84
C ASN A 721 -13.66 12.91 31.18
N LEU A 722 -14.13 13.83 30.34
CA LEU A 722 -14.00 15.27 30.52
C LEU A 722 -15.30 15.88 31.04
N PRO A 723 -15.24 17.01 31.76
CA PRO A 723 -16.42 17.78 32.12
C PRO A 723 -17.30 18.09 30.89
N PRO A 724 -18.64 17.89 30.97
CA PRO A 724 -19.57 18.11 29.85
C PRO A 724 -19.43 19.45 29.13
N ILE A 725 -19.09 20.51 29.87
CA ILE A 725 -18.95 21.86 29.32
C ILE A 725 -17.81 21.98 28.31
N ILE A 726 -16.75 21.18 28.44
CA ILE A 726 -15.61 21.18 27.50
C ILE A 726 -16.07 20.74 26.10
N GLY A 727 -17.11 19.91 26.00
CA GLY A 727 -17.73 19.54 24.73
C GLY A 727 -18.50 20.67 24.06
N LEU A 728 -19.09 21.57 24.85
CA LEU A 728 -19.75 22.78 24.34
C LEU A 728 -18.74 23.82 23.89
N TYR A 729 -17.67 24.02 24.68
CA TYR A 729 -16.52 24.85 24.32
C TYR A 729 -15.92 24.45 22.96
N SER A 730 -15.77 23.15 22.76
CA SER A 730 -15.28 22.55 21.52
C SER A 730 -16.26 22.69 20.34
N SER A 731 -17.52 23.05 20.58
CA SER A 731 -18.52 23.35 19.55
C SER A 731 -18.67 24.87 19.29
N PHE A 732 -17.82 25.70 19.89
CA PHE A 732 -17.81 27.15 19.71
C PHE A 732 -16.58 27.64 18.92
N VAL A 733 -15.36 27.47 19.47
CA VAL A 733 -14.14 28.05 18.87
C VAL A 733 -13.70 27.32 17.58
N PRO A 734 -13.61 25.98 17.53
CA PRO A 734 -13.13 25.30 16.32
C PRO A 734 -13.98 25.53 15.06
N PRO A 735 -15.33 25.54 15.11
CA PRO A 735 -16.15 25.89 13.94
C PRO A 735 -15.88 27.29 13.37
N LEU A 736 -15.56 28.28 14.22
CA LEU A 736 -15.20 29.63 13.77
C LEU A 736 -13.88 29.61 12.99
N ILE A 737 -12.84 28.95 13.54
CA ILE A 737 -11.53 28.86 12.88
C ILE A 737 -11.65 28.12 11.54
N TYR A 738 -12.42 27.03 11.49
CA TYR A 738 -12.66 26.34 10.24
C TYR A 738 -13.46 27.16 9.23
N SER A 739 -14.42 27.98 9.65
CA SER A 739 -15.17 28.83 8.71
C SER A 739 -14.27 29.81 7.93
N VAL A 740 -13.11 30.14 8.49
CA VAL A 740 -12.10 31.00 7.87
C VAL A 740 -11.21 30.21 6.90
N LEU A 741 -10.85 28.96 7.23
CA LEU A 741 -9.78 28.17 6.60
C LEU A 741 -10.26 26.98 5.75
N GLY A 742 -11.42 26.43 6.06
CA GLY A 742 -11.95 25.19 5.49
C GLY A 742 -12.44 25.34 4.05
N SER A 743 -12.39 24.26 3.29
CA SER A 743 -12.84 24.21 1.90
C SER A 743 -14.23 23.55 1.74
N SER A 744 -14.64 22.70 2.68
CA SER A 744 -15.95 22.04 2.63
C SER A 744 -17.11 22.93 3.08
N ARG A 745 -18.17 22.96 2.28
CA ARG A 745 -19.37 23.79 2.52
C ARG A 745 -20.32 23.20 3.56
N HIS A 746 -20.44 21.88 3.62
CA HIS A 746 -21.48 21.19 4.40
C HIS A 746 -20.96 20.58 5.71
N MET A 747 -19.66 20.73 6.01
CA MET A 747 -19.06 20.09 7.17
C MET A 747 -19.50 20.77 8.47
N GLY A 748 -20.11 20.01 9.39
CA GLY A 748 -20.49 20.47 10.73
C GLY A 748 -19.44 20.06 11.77
N ILE A 749 -18.82 21.05 12.42
CA ILE A 749 -17.63 20.82 13.27
C ILE A 749 -17.95 20.66 14.73
N GLY A 750 -17.15 19.82 15.40
CA GLY A 750 -16.95 19.83 16.84
C GLY A 750 -16.40 18.50 17.34
N PRO A 751 -16.65 18.13 18.60
CA PRO A 751 -16.17 16.86 19.13
C PRO A 751 -16.84 15.67 18.43
N VAL A 752 -16.10 14.57 18.30
CA VAL A 752 -16.59 13.31 17.73
C VAL A 752 -16.39 12.15 18.70
N SER A 753 -17.24 11.12 18.60
CA SER A 753 -17.30 10.03 19.57
C SER A 753 -15.99 9.24 19.66
N ILE A 754 -15.37 8.91 18.52
CA ILE A 754 -14.24 7.97 18.51
C ILE A 754 -12.96 8.64 19.01
N ALA A 755 -12.66 9.85 18.55
CA ALA A 755 -11.52 10.61 19.06
C ALA A 755 -11.66 10.88 20.57
N SER A 756 -12.89 11.17 21.04
CA SER A 756 -13.18 11.36 22.47
C SER A 756 -12.93 10.09 23.27
N LEU A 757 -13.45 8.94 22.81
CA LEU A 757 -13.29 7.66 23.49
C LEU A 757 -11.82 7.25 23.58
N VAL A 758 -11.08 7.27 22.45
CA VAL A 758 -9.67 6.86 22.42
C VAL A 758 -8.80 7.78 23.28
N MET A 759 -9.04 9.08 23.25
CA MET A 759 -8.36 10.01 24.16
C MET A 759 -8.65 9.65 25.62
N GLY A 760 -9.93 9.45 25.97
CA GLY A 760 -10.35 9.13 27.32
C GLY A 760 -9.77 7.82 27.86
N THR A 761 -9.77 6.76 27.04
CA THR A 761 -9.23 5.44 27.43
C THR A 761 -7.72 5.49 27.60
N MET A 762 -6.99 6.07 26.64
CA MET A 762 -5.53 6.12 26.71
C MET A 762 -5.02 7.04 27.82
N LEU A 763 -5.74 8.12 28.14
CA LEU A 763 -5.40 8.95 29.29
C LEU A 763 -5.68 8.22 30.60
N ASN A 764 -6.83 7.54 30.73
CA ASN A 764 -7.21 6.83 31.96
C ASN A 764 -6.30 5.64 32.31
N GLU A 765 -5.67 5.02 31.32
CA GLU A 765 -4.69 3.93 31.54
C GLU A 765 -3.49 4.40 32.39
N GLU A 766 -3.13 5.68 32.31
CA GLU A 766 -1.95 6.25 32.96
C GLU A 766 -2.31 7.23 34.08
N VAL A 767 -3.31 8.09 33.85
CA VAL A 767 -3.76 9.11 34.79
C VAL A 767 -5.28 9.03 34.93
N SER A 768 -5.76 8.62 36.10
CA SER A 768 -7.20 8.60 36.37
C SER A 768 -7.72 10.01 36.68
N PHE A 769 -8.78 10.43 36.01
CA PHE A 769 -9.44 11.73 36.26
C PHE A 769 -9.81 11.96 37.73
N ASN A 770 -10.19 10.89 38.44
CA ASN A 770 -10.59 10.96 39.86
C ASN A 770 -9.43 11.21 40.83
N LYS A 771 -8.18 10.93 40.41
CA LYS A 771 -6.99 11.16 41.25
C LYS A 771 -6.43 12.56 41.04
N ASP A 772 -6.15 12.94 39.79
CA ASP A 772 -5.54 14.22 39.43
C ASP A 772 -6.29 14.89 38.27
N ARG A 773 -7.34 15.64 38.62
CA ARG A 773 -8.20 16.32 37.64
C ARG A 773 -7.46 17.35 36.78
N ASP A 774 -6.57 18.14 37.37
CA ASP A 774 -5.87 19.19 36.63
C ASP A 774 -4.84 18.61 35.66
N LEU A 775 -4.05 17.62 36.08
CA LEU A 775 -3.10 16.94 35.20
C LEU A 775 -3.81 16.26 34.03
N TYR A 776 -4.96 15.62 34.28
CA TYR A 776 -5.77 15.00 33.22
C TYR A 776 -6.18 16.02 32.14
N LEU A 777 -6.65 17.20 32.57
CA LEU A 777 -7.02 18.29 31.66
C LEU A 777 -5.80 18.85 30.91
N GLN A 778 -4.67 19.02 31.59
CA GLN A 778 -3.42 19.47 30.96
C GLN A 778 -2.96 18.51 29.87
N LEU A 779 -2.99 17.19 30.14
CA LEU A 779 -2.63 16.17 29.17
C LEU A 779 -3.62 16.13 27.99
N ALA A 780 -4.93 16.25 28.23
CA ALA A 780 -5.93 16.30 27.17
C ALA A 780 -5.72 17.49 26.22
N PHE A 781 -5.46 18.69 26.75
CA PHE A 781 -5.17 19.87 25.92
C PHE A 781 -3.82 19.77 25.21
N THR A 782 -2.79 19.25 25.88
CA THR A 782 -1.46 19.05 25.30
C THR A 782 -1.49 18.01 24.17
N SER A 783 -2.23 16.91 24.34
CA SER A 783 -2.49 15.94 23.28
C SER A 783 -3.25 16.55 22.11
N THR A 784 -4.22 17.43 22.38
CA THR A 784 -4.95 18.16 21.34
C THR A 784 -4.03 19.09 20.53
N LEU A 785 -3.07 19.75 21.19
CA LEU A 785 -2.06 20.56 20.51
C LEU A 785 -1.20 19.72 19.57
N PHE A 786 -0.68 18.58 20.03
CA PHE A 786 0.12 17.69 19.18
C PHE A 786 -0.69 17.07 18.03
N ALA A 787 -1.98 16.77 18.26
CA ALA A 787 -2.90 16.37 17.20
C ALA A 787 -3.01 17.46 16.12
N GLY A 788 -3.20 18.72 16.54
CA GLY A 788 -3.30 19.87 15.64
C GLY A 788 -2.00 20.18 14.90
N LEU A 789 -0.85 20.13 15.57
CA LEU A 789 0.48 20.30 14.95
C LEU A 789 0.75 19.23 13.91
N PHE A 790 0.42 17.97 14.21
CA PHE A 790 0.55 16.87 13.26
C PHE A 790 -0.31 17.10 12.02
N GLN A 791 -1.60 17.43 12.19
CA GLN A 791 -2.52 17.72 11.08
C GLN A 791 -2.07 18.90 10.24
N ALA A 792 -1.67 20.01 10.87
CA ALA A 792 -1.17 21.20 10.18
C ALA A 792 0.11 20.88 9.40
N SER A 793 1.02 20.08 9.95
CA SER A 793 2.25 19.68 9.27
C SER A 793 1.98 18.90 7.98
N LEU A 794 0.98 18.02 7.94
CA LEU A 794 0.59 17.29 6.73
C LEU A 794 0.05 18.23 5.63
N GLY A 795 -0.74 19.24 6.02
CA GLY A 795 -1.21 20.28 5.11
C GLY A 795 -0.08 21.17 4.58
N LEU A 796 0.87 21.55 5.44
CA LEU A 796 2.05 22.35 5.07
C LEU A 796 2.98 21.60 4.10
N PHE A 797 3.22 20.31 4.33
CA PHE A 797 3.99 19.45 3.42
C PHE A 797 3.21 19.02 2.17
N ARG A 798 1.98 19.50 2.01
CA ARG A 798 1.09 19.22 0.87
C ARG A 798 0.83 17.74 0.63
N LEU A 799 0.67 16.98 1.72
CA LEU A 799 0.36 15.55 1.68
C LEU A 799 -1.14 15.26 1.47
N GLY A 800 -1.93 16.27 1.07
CA GLY A 800 -3.35 16.16 0.81
C GLY A 800 -3.71 15.20 -0.34
N PHE A 801 -2.76 14.83 -1.20
CA PHE A 801 -2.99 13.79 -2.22
C PHE A 801 -3.36 12.43 -1.62
N ILE A 802 -2.99 12.16 -0.35
CA ILE A 802 -3.39 10.94 0.38
C ILE A 802 -4.92 10.80 0.43
N ILE A 803 -5.63 11.93 0.40
CA ILE A 803 -7.08 11.99 0.44
C ILE A 803 -7.71 11.48 -0.86
N ASP A 804 -7.00 11.62 -1.99
CA ASP A 804 -7.46 11.13 -3.29
C ASP A 804 -7.51 9.59 -3.33
N PHE A 805 -6.95 8.89 -2.33
CA PHE A 805 -7.06 7.42 -2.22
C PHE A 805 -8.42 6.93 -1.67
N LEU A 806 -9.34 7.83 -1.34
CA LEU A 806 -10.71 7.48 -0.95
C LEU A 806 -11.59 7.32 -2.20
N SER A 807 -11.73 6.09 -2.69
CA SER A 807 -12.60 5.79 -3.84
C SER A 807 -14.07 6.09 -3.54
N LYS A 808 -14.85 6.44 -4.57
CA LYS A 808 -16.31 6.66 -4.43
C LYS A 808 -17.02 5.42 -3.86
N ALA A 809 -16.61 4.22 -4.26
CA ALA A 809 -17.16 2.96 -3.74
C ALA A 809 -16.89 2.78 -2.24
N THR A 810 -15.68 3.14 -1.78
CA THR A 810 -15.30 3.14 -0.37
C THR A 810 -16.20 4.08 0.44
N LEU A 811 -16.42 5.31 -0.05
CA LEU A 811 -17.25 6.30 0.65
C LEU A 811 -18.71 5.84 0.77
N ILE A 812 -19.29 5.25 -0.28
CA ILE A 812 -20.68 4.75 -0.24
C ILE A 812 -20.83 3.62 0.78
N GLY A 813 -19.87 2.70 0.85
CA GLY A 813 -19.90 1.58 1.81
C GLY A 813 -19.68 2.04 3.24
N PHE A 814 -18.72 2.95 3.43
CA PHE A 814 -18.43 3.59 4.70
C PHE A 814 -19.65 4.34 5.24
N MET A 815 -20.32 5.15 4.40
CA MET A 815 -21.53 5.87 4.79
C MET A 815 -22.63 4.94 5.27
N ALA A 816 -22.93 3.89 4.50
CA ALA A 816 -23.97 2.94 4.86
C ALA A 816 -23.64 2.21 6.18
N GLY A 817 -22.39 1.79 6.37
CA GLY A 817 -21.94 1.13 7.59
C GLY A 817 -21.98 2.05 8.81
N ALA A 818 -21.41 3.26 8.67
CA ALA A 818 -21.42 4.28 9.72
C ALA A 818 -22.86 4.68 10.07
N ALA A 819 -23.75 4.75 9.08
CA ALA A 819 -25.14 5.09 9.30
C ALA A 819 -25.86 4.07 10.19
N VAL A 820 -25.66 2.78 9.90
CA VAL A 820 -26.23 1.68 10.69
C VAL A 820 -25.63 1.65 12.10
N VAL A 821 -24.31 1.76 12.24
CA VAL A 821 -23.64 1.76 13.56
C VAL A 821 -24.12 2.92 14.42
N VAL A 822 -24.19 4.14 13.85
CA VAL A 822 -24.65 5.32 14.58
C VAL A 822 -26.11 5.16 15.00
N ALA A 823 -26.99 4.63 14.13
CA ALA A 823 -28.38 4.37 14.46
C ALA A 823 -28.53 3.33 15.58
N LEU A 824 -27.77 2.23 15.54
CA LEU A 824 -27.75 1.20 16.59
C LEU A 824 -27.26 1.77 17.94
N GLN A 825 -26.25 2.64 17.92
CA GLN A 825 -25.77 3.33 19.12
C GLN A 825 -26.81 4.27 19.76
N GLN A 826 -27.76 4.78 18.97
CA GLN A 826 -28.84 5.62 19.50
C GLN A 826 -29.96 4.82 20.16
N LEU A 827 -29.99 3.49 20.01
CA LEU A 827 -30.97 2.65 20.69
C LEU A 827 -30.92 2.79 22.22
N LYS A 828 -29.75 3.13 22.80
CA LYS A 828 -29.64 3.42 24.23
C LYS A 828 -30.55 4.57 24.68
N GLY A 829 -30.62 5.65 23.89
CA GLY A 829 -31.46 6.80 24.17
C GLY A 829 -32.92 6.56 23.84
N LEU A 830 -33.22 5.76 22.81
CA LEU A 830 -34.58 5.42 22.40
C LEU A 830 -35.26 4.43 23.38
N LEU A 831 -34.49 3.48 23.92
CA LEU A 831 -34.98 2.45 24.86
C LEU A 831 -34.85 2.86 26.34
N GLY A 832 -34.04 3.89 26.64
CA GLY A 832 -33.78 4.35 28.01
C GLY A 832 -32.74 3.54 28.79
N ILE A 833 -31.87 2.80 28.11
CA ILE A 833 -30.85 1.94 28.74
C ILE A 833 -29.74 2.81 29.35
N ILE A 834 -29.45 2.60 30.64
CA ILE A 834 -28.45 3.39 31.40
C ILE A 834 -27.06 2.79 31.19
N HIS A 835 -26.96 1.47 31.28
CA HIS A 835 -25.68 0.76 31.17
C HIS A 835 -25.50 0.20 29.77
N PHE A 836 -25.03 1.04 28.85
CA PHE A 836 -24.79 0.64 27.47
C PHE A 836 -23.32 0.31 27.23
N THR A 837 -23.04 -0.60 26.30
CA THR A 837 -21.66 -0.94 25.92
C THR A 837 -20.92 0.26 25.33
N GLU A 838 -19.63 0.41 25.67
CA GLU A 838 -18.74 1.41 25.06
C GLU A 838 -18.25 0.96 23.67
N LYS A 839 -18.39 -0.33 23.34
CA LYS A 839 -17.99 -0.88 22.04
C LYS A 839 -19.01 -0.48 20.97
N MET A 840 -18.51 0.00 19.82
CA MET A 840 -19.37 0.46 18.71
C MET A 840 -19.82 -0.63 17.74
N GLN A 841 -19.27 -1.84 17.86
CA GLN A 841 -19.54 -2.97 16.97
C GLN A 841 -20.99 -3.48 17.09
N VAL A 842 -21.53 -4.01 16.00
CA VAL A 842 -22.92 -4.52 15.97
C VAL A 842 -23.16 -5.62 17.01
N ILE A 843 -22.24 -6.58 17.15
CA ILE A 843 -22.43 -7.74 18.04
C ILE A 843 -22.53 -7.31 19.52
N PRO A 844 -21.56 -6.59 20.11
CA PRO A 844 -21.67 -6.09 21.49
C PRO A 844 -22.88 -5.18 21.73
N VAL A 845 -23.25 -4.38 20.72
CA VAL A 845 -24.42 -3.48 20.83
C VAL A 845 -25.71 -4.28 20.93
N MET A 846 -25.92 -5.24 20.01
CA MET A 846 -27.11 -6.09 20.03
C MET A 846 -27.16 -6.96 21.29
N GLU A 847 -26.02 -7.49 21.73
CA GLU A 847 -25.91 -8.23 23.00
C GLU A 847 -26.32 -7.34 24.19
N SER A 848 -25.84 -6.10 24.26
CA SER A 848 -26.23 -5.15 25.31
C SER A 848 -27.73 -4.84 25.29
N VAL A 849 -28.33 -4.69 24.10
CA VAL A 849 -29.77 -4.42 23.94
C VAL A 849 -30.61 -5.62 24.39
N PHE A 850 -30.21 -6.85 24.04
CA PHE A 850 -30.97 -8.06 24.36
C PHE A 850 -30.76 -8.58 25.78
N ASN A 851 -29.56 -8.43 26.36
CA ASN A 851 -29.28 -8.85 27.74
C ASN A 851 -29.89 -7.91 28.77
N ARG A 852 -30.05 -6.62 28.44
CA ARG A 852 -30.58 -5.59 29.35
C ARG A 852 -32.04 -5.21 29.11
N LYS A 853 -32.87 -6.15 28.65
CA LYS A 853 -34.32 -5.93 28.43
C LYS A 853 -35.06 -5.37 29.65
N LYS A 854 -34.59 -5.66 30.87
CA LYS A 854 -35.19 -5.15 32.12
C LYS A 854 -34.99 -3.64 32.34
N GLU A 855 -33.99 -3.03 31.71
CA GLU A 855 -33.74 -1.57 31.79
C GLU A 855 -34.61 -0.76 30.80
N TRP A 856 -35.44 -1.43 29.98
CA TRP A 856 -36.26 -0.74 28.98
C TRP A 856 -37.38 0.06 29.66
N SER A 857 -37.43 1.36 29.36
CA SER A 857 -38.48 2.26 29.85
C SER A 857 -39.52 2.47 28.77
N TRP A 858 -40.74 1.96 28.98
CA TRP A 858 -41.84 2.11 28.02
C TRP A 858 -42.20 3.59 27.75
N GLU A 859 -42.08 4.45 28.77
CA GLU A 859 -42.26 5.91 28.66
C GLU A 859 -41.31 6.50 27.62
N THR A 860 -40.03 6.11 27.70
CA THR A 860 -38.97 6.58 26.80
C THR A 860 -39.19 6.04 25.38
N ILE A 861 -39.60 4.78 25.26
CA ILE A 861 -39.87 4.12 23.97
C ILE A 861 -41.03 4.80 23.24
N VAL A 862 -42.18 4.96 23.90
CA VAL A 862 -43.38 5.57 23.27
C VAL A 862 -43.09 7.01 22.86
N MET A 863 -42.48 7.80 23.74
CA MET A 863 -42.12 9.18 23.43
C MET A 863 -41.08 9.25 22.30
N GLY A 864 -40.04 8.42 22.35
CA GLY A 864 -38.97 8.36 21.36
C GLY A 864 -39.48 7.98 19.97
N PHE A 865 -40.31 6.93 19.86
CA PHE A 865 -40.93 6.54 18.60
C PHE A 865 -41.93 7.57 18.08
N SER A 866 -42.69 8.23 18.96
CA SER A 866 -43.62 9.30 18.54
C SER A 866 -42.89 10.47 17.88
N PHE A 867 -41.80 10.95 18.49
CA PHE A 867 -40.98 11.99 17.90
C PHE A 867 -40.21 11.52 16.66
N LEU A 868 -39.75 10.25 16.64
CA LEU A 868 -39.12 9.66 15.45
C LEU A 868 -40.09 9.64 14.26
N ILE A 869 -41.34 9.21 14.47
CA ILE A 869 -42.40 9.22 13.45
C ILE A 869 -42.67 10.64 12.97
N LEU A 870 -42.77 11.62 13.89
CA LEU A 870 -42.94 13.04 13.55
C LEU A 870 -41.81 13.54 12.64
N LEU A 871 -40.55 13.25 12.99
CA LEU A 871 -39.38 13.66 12.22
C LEU A 871 -39.31 12.99 10.85
N VAL A 872 -39.60 11.68 10.76
CA VAL A 872 -39.63 10.95 9.49
C VAL A 872 -40.78 11.42 8.60
N ALA A 873 -41.97 11.70 9.17
CA ALA A 873 -43.11 12.23 8.44
C ALA A 873 -42.82 13.63 7.88
N ALA A 874 -42.24 14.52 8.70
CA ALA A 874 -41.81 15.85 8.25
C ALA A 874 -40.82 15.76 7.07
N ARG A 875 -39.90 14.80 7.12
CA ARG A 875 -38.95 14.53 6.05
C ARG A 875 -39.62 14.01 4.76
N GLN A 876 -40.54 13.05 4.87
CA GLN A 876 -41.27 12.51 3.70
C GLN A 876 -42.14 13.58 3.02
N ILE A 877 -42.76 14.47 3.80
CA ILE A 877 -43.55 15.60 3.29
C ILE A 877 -42.64 16.53 2.47
N SER A 878 -41.45 16.85 2.97
CA SER A 878 -40.46 17.68 2.27
C SER A 878 -40.01 17.05 0.95
N LEU A 879 -39.74 15.74 0.92
CA LEU A 879 -39.35 15.02 -0.30
C LEU A 879 -40.47 15.01 -1.37
N LYS A 880 -41.74 14.89 -0.97
CA LYS A 880 -42.88 14.93 -1.91
C LYS A 880 -43.24 16.35 -2.36
N LYS A 881 -43.08 17.34 -1.48
CA LYS A 881 -43.41 18.75 -1.74
C LYS A 881 -42.21 19.64 -1.43
N PRO A 882 -41.33 19.93 -2.40
CA PRO A 882 -40.12 20.72 -2.18
C PRO A 882 -40.39 22.16 -1.70
N LYS A 883 -41.59 22.71 -1.94
CA LYS A 883 -42.02 24.01 -1.40
C LYS A 883 -42.14 24.02 0.14
N LEU A 884 -42.35 22.86 0.78
CA LEU A 884 -42.45 22.69 2.23
C LEU A 884 -41.12 22.26 2.87
N PHE A 885 -39.99 22.52 2.21
CA PHE A 885 -38.66 22.17 2.72
C PHE A 885 -38.40 22.67 4.15
N TRP A 886 -38.88 23.87 4.48
CA TRP A 886 -38.79 24.51 5.79
C TRP A 886 -39.32 23.64 6.93
N VAL A 887 -40.31 22.78 6.67
CA VAL A 887 -40.87 21.84 7.66
C VAL A 887 -39.81 20.83 8.10
N SER A 888 -39.06 20.26 7.16
CA SER A 888 -37.98 19.31 7.48
C SER A 888 -36.79 19.98 8.17
N ALA A 889 -36.51 21.24 7.83
CA ALA A 889 -35.40 21.98 8.43
C ALA A 889 -35.71 22.45 9.87
N ALA A 890 -36.95 22.83 10.16
CA ALA A 890 -37.40 23.28 11.48
C ALA A 890 -37.76 22.13 12.43
N ALA A 891 -38.12 20.95 11.91
CA ALA A 891 -38.60 19.82 12.72
C ALA A 891 -37.67 19.39 13.87
N PRO A 892 -36.33 19.32 13.72
CA PRO A 892 -35.44 18.98 14.83
C PRO A 892 -35.51 19.98 16.00
N LEU A 893 -35.47 21.28 15.71
CA LEU A 893 -35.55 22.33 16.73
C LEU A 893 -36.90 22.32 17.44
N VAL A 894 -38.00 22.24 16.67
CA VAL A 894 -39.36 22.15 17.22
C VAL A 894 -39.51 20.91 18.09
N SER A 895 -38.93 19.78 17.69
CA SER A 895 -38.94 18.54 18.46
C SER A 895 -38.19 18.68 19.79
N VAL A 896 -37.02 19.34 19.81
CA VAL A 896 -36.30 19.64 21.06
C VAL A 896 -37.17 20.51 21.96
N ILE A 897 -37.69 21.64 21.47
CA ILE A 897 -38.51 22.57 22.27
C ILE A 897 -39.75 21.87 22.84
N LEU A 898 -40.49 21.13 22.00
CA LEU A 898 -41.70 20.43 22.39
C LEU A 898 -41.41 19.32 23.41
N SER A 899 -40.32 18.56 23.22
CA SER A 899 -39.92 17.51 24.17
C SER A 899 -39.49 18.07 25.53
N THR A 900 -38.71 19.16 25.55
CA THR A 900 -38.28 19.82 26.79
C THR A 900 -39.47 20.43 27.53
N LEU A 901 -40.41 21.05 26.81
CA LEU A 901 -41.65 21.58 27.40
C LEU A 901 -42.51 20.44 27.99
N LEU A 902 -42.65 19.34 27.26
CA LEU A 902 -43.45 18.18 27.70
C LEU A 902 -42.86 17.56 28.97
N VAL A 903 -41.54 17.35 29.03
CA VAL A 903 -40.85 16.84 30.23
C VAL A 903 -40.91 17.83 31.39
N PHE A 904 -40.83 19.13 31.12
CA PHE A 904 -40.96 20.17 32.13
C PHE A 904 -42.36 20.20 32.76
N LEU A 905 -43.41 20.21 31.94
CA LEU A 905 -44.81 20.25 32.40
C LEU A 905 -45.24 18.95 33.11
N LEU A 906 -44.76 17.80 32.64
CA LEU A 906 -45.15 16.47 33.13
C LEU A 906 -44.08 15.82 34.00
N LYS A 907 -43.23 16.62 34.65
CA LYS A 907 -42.12 16.16 35.52
C LYS A 907 -42.53 15.12 36.55
N SER A 908 -43.76 15.20 37.07
CA SER A 908 -44.30 14.25 38.05
C SER A 908 -44.65 12.88 37.46
N ARG A 909 -44.90 12.77 36.15
CA ARG A 909 -45.30 11.52 35.47
C ARG A 909 -44.16 10.83 34.71
N PHE A 910 -43.08 11.53 34.41
CA PHE A 910 -41.92 11.00 33.66
C PHE A 910 -40.66 10.90 34.53
N GLN A 911 -40.71 10.14 35.62
CA GLN A 911 -39.53 9.97 36.50
C GLN A 911 -38.43 9.10 35.89
N ASN A 912 -38.78 8.22 34.94
CA ASN A 912 -37.86 7.26 34.34
C ASN A 912 -37.12 7.79 33.09
N VAL A 913 -37.39 9.04 32.68
CA VAL A 913 -36.78 9.64 31.49
C VAL A 913 -35.45 10.30 31.84
N THR A 914 -34.36 9.87 31.20
CA THR A 914 -33.04 10.44 31.44
C THR A 914 -32.88 11.83 30.82
N THR A 915 -32.49 12.82 31.62
CA THR A 915 -32.24 14.20 31.21
C THR A 915 -30.76 14.59 31.30
N ILE A 916 -30.38 15.72 30.69
CA ILE A 916 -28.99 16.18 30.61
C ILE A 916 -28.41 16.59 31.99
N GLY A 917 -29.21 17.25 32.83
CA GLY A 917 -28.82 17.68 34.18
C GLY A 917 -28.20 19.08 34.25
N HIS A 918 -27.62 19.43 35.41
CA HIS A 918 -27.07 20.77 35.66
C HIS A 918 -25.75 20.98 34.91
N LEU A 919 -25.64 22.12 34.22
CA LEU A 919 -24.45 22.53 33.50
C LEU A 919 -24.04 23.95 33.92
N PRO A 920 -22.75 24.20 34.19
CA PRO A 920 -22.29 25.52 34.58
C PRO A 920 -22.48 26.54 33.45
N LYS A 921 -22.78 27.80 33.80
CA LYS A 921 -22.81 28.93 32.88
C LYS A 921 -21.39 29.48 32.70
N GLY A 922 -21.03 29.89 31.48
CA GLY A 922 -19.74 30.53 31.23
C GLY A 922 -19.22 30.33 29.81
N VAL A 923 -18.32 31.22 29.40
CA VAL A 923 -17.58 31.13 28.15
C VAL A 923 -16.24 30.44 28.41
N ASN A 924 -15.65 29.87 27.36
CA ASN A 924 -14.37 29.18 27.37
C ASN A 924 -13.28 30.00 28.10
N PRO A 925 -12.67 29.50 29.18
CA PRO A 925 -11.51 30.14 29.79
C PRO A 925 -10.24 29.91 28.94
N PRO A 926 -9.29 30.87 28.90
CA PRO A 926 -8.01 30.66 28.25
C PRO A 926 -7.21 29.56 28.96
N SER A 927 -6.68 28.59 28.21
CA SER A 927 -5.98 27.40 28.71
C SER A 927 -4.53 27.28 28.24
N ILE A 928 -3.96 28.33 27.65
CA ILE A 928 -2.54 28.36 27.24
C ILE A 928 -1.61 27.98 28.40
N ASN A 929 -1.91 28.47 29.61
CA ASN A 929 -1.11 28.18 30.81
C ASN A 929 -1.28 26.74 31.34
N LYS A 930 -2.21 25.95 30.77
CA LYS A 930 -2.45 24.54 31.10
C LYS A 930 -1.75 23.58 30.12
N LEU A 931 -0.97 24.08 29.16
CA LEU A 931 -0.19 23.23 28.27
C LEU A 931 1.07 22.74 28.98
N HIS A 932 1.27 21.43 29.02
CA HIS A 932 2.30 20.78 29.84
C HIS A 932 3.41 20.16 28.97
N PHE A 933 4.52 20.88 28.84
CA PHE A 933 5.65 20.49 27.97
C PHE A 933 6.82 19.82 28.69
N HIS A 934 6.74 19.61 30.00
CA HIS A 934 7.84 19.06 30.81
C HIS A 934 7.41 17.73 31.47
N GLY A 935 8.34 16.91 31.96
CA GLY A 935 8.03 15.69 32.72
C GLY A 935 7.89 14.38 31.93
N SER A 936 7.69 13.27 32.65
CA SER A 936 7.63 11.90 32.12
C SER A 936 6.43 11.63 31.20
N HIS A 937 5.32 12.36 31.38
CA HIS A 937 4.07 12.16 30.65
C HIS A 937 4.00 12.86 29.28
N LEU A 938 5.05 13.60 28.86
CA LEU A 938 5.07 14.26 27.56
C LEU A 938 5.03 13.26 26.40
N SER A 939 5.79 12.15 26.51
CA SER A 939 5.81 11.10 25.49
C SER A 939 4.44 10.46 25.30
N LEU A 940 3.70 10.29 26.39
CA LEU A 940 2.31 9.83 26.39
C LEU A 940 1.40 10.85 25.68
N ALA A 941 1.50 12.14 26.03
CA ALA A 941 0.68 13.18 25.42
C ALA A 941 0.91 13.28 23.90
N ILE A 942 2.16 13.16 23.44
CA ILE A 942 2.53 13.11 22.02
C ILE A 942 1.92 11.87 21.37
N LYS A 943 2.06 10.68 21.99
CA LYS A 943 1.50 9.42 21.45
C LYS A 943 -0.01 9.52 21.29
N ILE A 944 -0.72 10.01 22.31
CA ILE A 944 -2.18 10.21 22.28
C ILE A 944 -2.56 11.26 21.24
N GLY A 945 -1.83 12.38 21.17
CA GLY A 945 -2.06 13.43 20.21
C GLY A 945 -1.89 12.96 18.76
N LEU A 946 -0.86 12.18 18.46
CA LEU A 946 -0.65 11.60 17.14
C LEU A 946 -1.78 10.64 16.77
N ILE A 947 -2.16 9.72 17.67
CA ILE A 947 -3.23 8.73 17.41
C ILE A 947 -4.57 9.45 17.20
N THR A 948 -4.96 10.31 18.14
CA THR A 948 -6.23 11.06 18.05
C THR A 948 -6.24 12.04 16.88
N GLY A 949 -5.09 12.62 16.53
CA GLY A 949 -4.89 13.45 15.34
C GLY A 949 -5.11 12.69 14.04
N ILE A 950 -4.55 11.49 13.90
CA ILE A 950 -4.78 10.61 12.73
C ILE A 950 -6.26 10.21 12.64
N LEU A 951 -6.88 9.80 13.76
CA LEU A 951 -8.28 9.37 13.79
C LEU A 951 -9.23 10.52 13.41
N SER A 952 -9.05 11.69 14.00
CA SER A 952 -9.88 12.87 13.74
C SER A 952 -9.69 13.42 12.33
N LEU A 953 -8.47 13.39 11.80
CA LEU A 953 -8.18 13.77 10.41
C LEU A 953 -8.87 12.83 9.42
N THR A 954 -8.74 11.52 9.64
CA THR A 954 -9.34 10.48 8.78
C THR A 954 -10.86 10.59 8.75
N GLU A 955 -11.49 10.77 9.92
CA GLU A 955 -12.95 10.95 10.01
C GLU A 955 -13.38 12.25 9.33
N GLY A 956 -12.73 13.38 9.62
CA GLY A 956 -13.08 14.68 9.05
C GLY A 956 -12.97 14.72 7.53
N ILE A 957 -11.89 14.17 6.98
CA ILE A 957 -11.69 14.06 5.53
C ILE A 957 -12.75 13.16 4.88
N ALA A 958 -13.02 11.99 5.47
CA ALA A 958 -14.02 11.07 4.93
C ALA A 958 -15.41 11.70 4.90
N VAL A 959 -15.80 12.41 5.97
CA VAL A 959 -17.05 13.17 6.06
C VAL A 959 -17.07 14.28 5.01
N GLY A 960 -16.00 15.06 4.89
CA GLY A 960 -15.89 16.11 3.88
C GLY A 960 -16.10 15.57 2.47
N ARG A 961 -15.29 14.58 2.08
CA ARG A 961 -15.35 13.96 0.74
C ARG A 961 -16.70 13.33 0.43
N THR A 962 -17.35 12.78 1.45
CA THR A 962 -18.70 12.24 1.32
C THR A 962 -19.70 13.30 0.85
N PHE A 963 -19.81 14.42 1.56
CA PHE A 963 -20.78 15.47 1.21
C PHE A 963 -20.36 16.24 -0.06
N ALA A 964 -19.06 16.35 -0.32
CA ALA A 964 -18.54 16.90 -1.57
C ALA A 964 -18.93 16.05 -2.79
N SER A 965 -18.86 14.72 -2.65
CA SER A 965 -19.27 13.78 -3.70
C SER A 965 -20.78 13.75 -3.93
N MET A 966 -21.61 14.17 -2.98
CA MET A 966 -23.07 14.25 -3.16
C MET A 966 -23.48 15.49 -3.96
N GLU A 967 -22.75 16.59 -3.81
CA GLU A 967 -23.04 17.89 -4.45
C GLU A 967 -22.08 18.22 -5.60
N ASP A 968 -21.33 17.23 -6.10
CA ASP A 968 -20.37 17.34 -7.20
C ASP A 968 -19.41 18.55 -7.06
N TYR A 969 -18.89 18.79 -5.85
CA TYR A 969 -17.80 19.75 -5.63
C TYR A 969 -16.54 19.07 -5.08
N GLN A 970 -15.43 19.79 -5.15
CA GLN A 970 -14.11 19.30 -4.79
C GLN A 970 -13.66 19.89 -3.44
N ILE A 971 -12.95 19.07 -2.67
CA ILE A 971 -12.33 19.48 -1.41
C ILE A 971 -10.82 19.47 -1.60
N ASP A 972 -10.18 20.58 -1.25
CA ASP A 972 -8.73 20.69 -1.25
C ASP A 972 -8.18 20.04 0.02
N GLY A 973 -7.54 18.88 -0.18
CA GLY A 973 -7.01 18.08 0.91
C GLY A 973 -5.96 18.81 1.76
N ASN A 974 -5.15 19.67 1.17
CA ASN A 974 -4.11 20.40 1.89
C ASN A 974 -4.74 21.47 2.79
N LYS A 975 -5.76 22.16 2.29
CA LYS A 975 -6.51 23.16 3.06
C LYS A 975 -7.28 22.53 4.21
N GLU A 976 -7.92 21.37 4.00
CA GLU A 976 -8.60 20.66 5.09
C GLU A 976 -7.63 20.21 6.19
N MET A 977 -6.49 19.62 5.83
CA MET A 977 -5.47 19.22 6.81
C MET A 977 -4.97 20.41 7.63
N LEU A 978 -4.71 21.54 6.96
CA LEU A 978 -4.31 22.78 7.62
C LEU A 978 -5.43 23.36 8.50
N ALA A 979 -6.68 23.36 8.04
CA ALA A 979 -7.84 23.87 8.78
C ALA A 979 -8.11 23.04 10.05
N PHE A 980 -8.09 21.71 9.96
CA PHE A 980 -8.20 20.84 11.14
C PHE A 980 -7.05 21.02 12.12
N GLY A 981 -5.83 21.16 11.60
CA GLY A 981 -4.66 21.41 12.44
C GLY A 981 -4.75 22.73 13.20
N LEU A 982 -5.01 23.82 12.49
CA LEU A 982 -5.12 25.16 13.08
C LEU A 982 -6.31 25.29 14.03
N MET A 983 -7.47 24.71 13.73
CA MET A 983 -8.61 24.79 14.65
C MET A 983 -8.37 24.01 15.95
N ASN A 984 -7.60 22.91 15.92
CA ASN A 984 -7.23 22.16 17.13
C ASN A 984 -6.11 22.84 17.91
N ILE A 985 -5.12 23.45 17.24
CA ILE A 985 -4.08 24.29 17.87
C ILE A 985 -4.72 25.48 18.58
N VAL A 986 -5.62 26.20 17.91
CA VAL A 986 -6.33 27.32 18.53
C VAL A 986 -7.28 26.80 19.61
N GLY A 987 -8.01 25.72 19.34
CA GLY A 987 -8.95 25.13 20.28
C GLY A 987 -8.32 24.75 21.62
N CYS A 988 -7.14 24.14 21.64
CA CYS A 988 -6.47 23.77 22.90
C CYS A 988 -6.03 24.98 23.75
N CYS A 989 -5.90 26.17 23.14
CA CYS A 989 -5.65 27.43 23.84
C CYS A 989 -6.92 28.02 24.50
N PHE A 990 -8.11 27.56 24.10
CA PHE A 990 -9.42 28.02 24.59
C PHE A 990 -10.25 26.88 25.22
N SER A 991 -9.59 26.01 26.00
CA SER A 991 -10.18 24.90 26.73
C SER A 991 -11.01 23.92 25.88
N CYS A 992 -10.65 23.75 24.60
CA CYS A 992 -11.24 22.74 23.73
C CYS A 992 -10.32 21.52 23.64
N TYR A 993 -10.90 20.36 23.37
CA TYR A 993 -10.16 19.14 23.08
C TYR A 993 -10.37 18.74 21.61
N VAL A 994 -9.76 17.64 21.17
CA VAL A 994 -9.74 17.22 19.74
C VAL A 994 -11.13 17.30 19.09
N THR A 995 -11.21 18.10 18.04
CA THR A 995 -12.40 18.31 17.22
C THR A 995 -12.16 17.98 15.75
N THR A 996 -13.22 17.65 15.02
CA THR A 996 -13.22 17.38 13.58
C THR A 996 -14.63 17.55 12.98
N GLY A 997 -14.78 17.25 11.69
CA GLY A 997 -16.08 17.18 11.02
C GLY A 997 -16.88 15.97 11.50
N SER A 998 -18.06 16.21 12.09
CA SER A 998 -18.95 15.13 12.55
C SER A 998 -19.90 14.70 11.45
N PHE A 999 -20.04 13.38 11.24
CA PHE A 999 -20.95 12.81 10.25
C PHE A 999 -22.42 13.22 10.51
N SER A 1000 -22.88 13.06 11.74
CA SER A 1000 -24.26 13.38 12.13
C SER A 1000 -24.58 14.88 12.00
N ARG A 1001 -23.67 15.77 12.41
CA ARG A 1001 -23.84 17.22 12.28
C ARG A 1001 -23.86 17.67 10.82
N SER A 1002 -22.94 17.12 10.02
CA SER A 1002 -22.86 17.43 8.59
C SER A 1002 -24.07 16.90 7.82
N ALA A 1003 -24.60 15.73 8.19
CA ALA A 1003 -25.83 15.20 7.60
C ALA A 1003 -27.05 16.09 7.89
N VAL A 1004 -27.17 16.60 9.11
CA VAL A 1004 -28.24 17.56 9.45
C VAL A 1004 -28.03 18.89 8.73
N ASN A 1005 -26.80 19.40 8.67
CA ASN A 1005 -26.46 20.61 7.92
C ASN A 1005 -26.87 20.49 6.44
N TYR A 1006 -26.54 19.36 5.83
CA TYR A 1006 -26.89 19.05 4.45
C TYR A 1006 -28.41 18.96 4.26
N ASN A 1007 -29.10 18.17 5.09
CA ASN A 1007 -30.56 18.01 5.01
C ASN A 1007 -31.33 19.31 5.31
N ALA A 1008 -30.75 20.23 6.09
CA ALA A 1008 -31.31 21.55 6.38
C ALA A 1008 -31.03 22.59 5.27
N GLY A 1009 -30.30 22.20 4.22
CA GLY A 1009 -30.14 22.99 3.00
C GLY A 1009 -29.01 24.00 3.09
N ALA A 1010 -27.96 23.71 3.86
CA ALA A 1010 -26.76 24.54 3.89
C ALA A 1010 -26.14 24.66 2.50
N LYS A 1011 -25.58 25.83 2.22
CA LYS A 1011 -24.91 26.11 0.94
C LYS A 1011 -23.49 26.59 1.14
N THR A 1012 -23.19 27.22 2.28
CA THR A 1012 -21.84 27.73 2.57
C THR A 1012 -21.40 27.41 3.99
N VAL A 1013 -20.12 27.67 4.27
CA VAL A 1013 -19.50 27.46 5.59
C VAL A 1013 -20.04 28.43 6.65
N VAL A 1014 -20.83 29.44 6.26
CA VAL A 1014 -21.48 30.38 7.20
C VAL A 1014 -22.40 29.66 8.19
N SER A 1015 -22.93 28.49 7.85
CA SER A 1015 -23.73 27.71 8.80
C SER A 1015 -22.95 27.32 10.07
N ASN A 1016 -21.62 27.16 9.98
CA ASN A 1016 -20.75 26.94 11.15
C ASN A 1016 -20.57 28.21 12.01
N ILE A 1017 -20.59 29.39 11.40
CA ILE A 1017 -20.54 30.68 12.13
C ILE A 1017 -21.83 30.86 12.91
N VAL A 1018 -22.97 30.62 12.26
CA VAL A 1018 -24.30 30.67 12.91
C VAL A 1018 -24.39 29.63 14.02
N LEU A 1019 -23.91 28.41 13.79
CA LEU A 1019 -23.77 27.37 14.81
C LEU A 1019 -22.99 27.89 16.03
N ALA A 1020 -21.79 28.42 15.82
CA ALA A 1020 -20.94 28.92 16.90
C ALA A 1020 -21.62 30.07 17.66
N ALA A 1021 -22.26 31.00 16.96
CA ALA A 1021 -23.04 32.08 17.57
C ALA A 1021 -24.20 31.55 18.43
N MET A 1022 -24.93 30.55 17.95
CA MET A 1022 -26.02 29.92 18.70
C MET A 1022 -25.53 29.13 19.93
N VAL A 1023 -24.38 28.46 19.83
CA VAL A 1023 -23.73 27.81 20.98
C VAL A 1023 -23.29 28.85 22.01
N LEU A 1024 -22.74 29.99 21.59
CA LEU A 1024 -22.37 31.09 22.48
C LEU A 1024 -23.59 31.66 23.22
N VAL A 1025 -24.68 31.95 22.49
CA VAL A 1025 -25.95 32.39 23.09
C VAL A 1025 -26.46 31.35 24.10
N THR A 1026 -26.29 30.06 23.78
CA THR A 1026 -26.67 28.98 24.69
C THR A 1026 -25.86 28.99 25.97
N LEU A 1027 -24.53 29.06 25.86
CA LEU A 1027 -23.60 29.10 27.00
C LEU A 1027 -23.85 30.27 27.96
N LEU A 1028 -24.27 31.42 27.41
CA LEU A 1028 -24.54 32.63 28.19
C LEU A 1028 -25.95 32.63 28.80
N PHE A 1029 -26.98 32.27 28.04
CA PHE A 1029 -28.38 32.52 28.42
C PHE A 1029 -29.25 31.26 28.54
N LEU A 1030 -29.09 30.28 27.64
CA LEU A 1030 -30.05 29.17 27.51
C LEU A 1030 -29.66 27.90 28.29
N MET A 1031 -28.49 27.84 28.95
CA MET A 1031 -28.05 26.66 29.73
C MET A 1031 -29.09 26.09 30.70
N PRO A 1032 -29.86 26.90 31.47
CA PRO A 1032 -30.86 26.36 32.40
C PRO A 1032 -32.01 25.60 31.71
N LEU A 1033 -32.34 25.95 30.46
CA LEU A 1033 -33.43 25.31 29.71
C LEU A 1033 -33.07 23.88 29.31
N PHE A 1034 -31.80 23.60 29.06
CA PHE A 1034 -31.33 22.28 28.66
C PHE A 1034 -31.36 21.24 29.79
N TYR A 1035 -31.59 21.67 31.04
CA TYR A 1035 -31.71 20.76 32.19
C TYR A 1035 -32.80 19.69 31.98
N TYR A 1036 -33.93 20.09 31.36
CA TYR A 1036 -35.11 19.25 31.15
C TYR A 1036 -35.14 18.53 29.80
N THR A 1037 -34.14 18.74 28.94
CA THR A 1037 -34.12 18.11 27.62
C THR A 1037 -33.88 16.60 27.76
N PRO A 1038 -34.78 15.75 27.24
CA PRO A 1038 -34.65 14.30 27.38
C PRO A 1038 -33.64 13.73 26.38
N ASN A 1039 -32.88 12.70 26.76
CA ASN A 1039 -31.90 12.09 25.85
C ASN A 1039 -32.54 11.40 24.63
N LEU A 1040 -33.79 10.96 24.73
CA LEU A 1040 -34.52 10.27 23.66
C LEU A 1040 -34.72 11.13 22.40
N ILE A 1041 -34.92 12.45 22.56
CA ILE A 1041 -35.16 13.34 21.42
C ILE A 1041 -33.90 13.44 20.56
N LEU A 1042 -32.75 13.42 21.21
CA LEU A 1042 -31.44 13.45 20.57
C LEU A 1042 -31.22 12.19 19.74
N ALA A 1043 -31.54 11.03 20.32
CA ALA A 1043 -31.50 9.75 19.63
C ALA A 1043 -32.40 9.75 18.38
N ALA A 1044 -33.64 10.24 18.49
CA ALA A 1044 -34.59 10.31 17.38
C ALA A 1044 -34.11 11.24 16.24
N ILE A 1045 -33.55 12.41 16.58
CA ILE A 1045 -32.98 13.34 15.59
C ILE A 1045 -31.80 12.71 14.86
N ILE A 1046 -30.87 12.09 15.59
CA ILE A 1046 -29.69 11.44 15.00
C ILE A 1046 -30.11 10.29 14.08
N ILE A 1047 -31.03 9.41 14.51
CA ILE A 1047 -31.52 8.29 13.67
C ILE A 1047 -32.13 8.83 12.36
N THR A 1048 -32.99 9.84 12.44
CA THR A 1048 -33.65 10.41 11.25
C THR A 1048 -32.67 11.03 10.26
N ALA A 1049 -31.64 11.72 10.77
CA ALA A 1049 -30.61 12.35 9.95
C ALA A 1049 -29.78 11.31 9.18
N VAL A 1050 -29.42 10.23 9.87
CA VAL A 1050 -28.45 9.24 9.40
C VAL A 1050 -29.06 8.24 8.41
N ILE A 1051 -30.36 7.92 8.51
CA ILE A 1051 -31.10 7.11 7.52
C ILE A 1051 -30.96 7.68 6.10
N GLY A 1052 -30.78 9.00 5.97
CA GLY A 1052 -30.66 9.65 4.66
C GLY A 1052 -29.39 9.39 3.89
N LEU A 1053 -28.39 8.79 4.52
CA LEU A 1053 -27.05 8.64 3.97
C LEU A 1053 -26.86 7.28 3.29
N ILE A 1054 -27.86 6.38 3.38
CA ILE A 1054 -27.84 5.05 2.77
C ILE A 1054 -28.24 5.15 1.30
N ASP A 1055 -27.25 5.18 0.40
CA ASP A 1055 -27.47 5.18 -1.05
C ASP A 1055 -27.49 3.75 -1.63
N TYR A 1056 -28.66 3.11 -1.58
CA TYR A 1056 -28.86 1.78 -2.16
C TYR A 1056 -28.81 1.79 -3.70
N LYS A 1057 -29.12 2.91 -4.35
CA LYS A 1057 -29.07 3.02 -5.82
C LYS A 1057 -27.61 3.02 -6.31
N GLY A 1058 -26.75 3.74 -5.60
CA GLY A 1058 -25.30 3.72 -5.81
C GLY A 1058 -24.71 2.31 -5.70
N ALA A 1059 -25.11 1.53 -4.68
CA ALA A 1059 -24.66 0.15 -4.52
C ALA A 1059 -25.07 -0.76 -5.69
N ILE A 1060 -26.32 -0.64 -6.18
CA ILE A 1060 -26.80 -1.40 -7.34
C ILE A 1060 -26.05 -1.00 -8.62
N HIS A 1061 -25.76 0.29 -8.79
CA HIS A 1061 -25.00 0.81 -9.93
C HIS A 1061 -23.55 0.27 -9.92
N LEU A 1062 -22.89 0.27 -8.75
CA LEU A 1062 -21.55 -0.31 -8.57
C LEU A 1062 -21.51 -1.79 -8.96
N TRP A 1063 -22.50 -2.58 -8.53
CA TRP A 1063 -22.59 -4.01 -8.88
C TRP A 1063 -22.70 -4.25 -10.39
N LYS A 1064 -23.38 -3.37 -11.12
CA LYS A 1064 -23.54 -3.47 -12.59
C LYS A 1064 -22.27 -3.09 -13.35
N LEU A 1065 -21.45 -2.18 -12.84
CA LEU A 1065 -20.30 -1.60 -13.55
C LEU A 1065 -18.98 -2.31 -13.25
N ASP A 1066 -18.59 -2.40 -11.98
CA ASP A 1066 -17.33 -3.03 -11.58
C ASP A 1066 -17.52 -3.79 -10.25
N LYS A 1067 -17.45 -5.12 -10.32
CA LYS A 1067 -17.68 -5.98 -9.16
C LYS A 1067 -16.55 -5.91 -8.14
N LEU A 1068 -15.33 -5.52 -8.55
CA LEU A 1068 -14.24 -5.28 -7.60
C LEU A 1068 -14.49 -3.99 -6.82
N ASP A 1069 -15.09 -2.98 -7.42
CA ASP A 1069 -15.51 -1.76 -6.70
C ASP A 1069 -16.68 -2.06 -5.76
N PHE A 1070 -17.61 -2.95 -6.16
CA PHE A 1070 -18.62 -3.46 -5.24
C PHE A 1070 -18.02 -4.26 -4.07
N LEU A 1071 -16.95 -5.03 -4.30
CA LEU A 1071 -16.22 -5.71 -3.22
C LEU A 1071 -15.59 -4.71 -2.25
N VAL A 1072 -14.99 -3.62 -2.75
CA VAL A 1072 -14.47 -2.52 -1.92
C VAL A 1072 -15.58 -1.90 -1.07
N PHE A 1073 -16.74 -1.62 -1.68
CA PHE A 1073 -17.94 -1.17 -0.98
C PHE A 1073 -18.35 -2.14 0.14
N LEU A 1074 -18.41 -3.44 -0.15
CA LEU A 1074 -18.81 -4.47 0.80
C LEU A 1074 -17.81 -4.60 1.96
N CYS A 1075 -16.51 -4.58 1.67
CA CYS A 1075 -15.45 -4.59 2.67
C CYS A 1075 -15.53 -3.38 3.59
N SER A 1076 -15.83 -2.19 3.04
CA SER A 1076 -16.05 -0.99 3.85
C SER A 1076 -17.28 -1.14 4.75
N PHE A 1077 -18.42 -1.57 4.18
CA PHE A 1077 -19.67 -1.75 4.91
C PHE A 1077 -19.55 -2.76 6.05
N ILE A 1078 -19.08 -3.98 5.75
CA ILE A 1078 -18.87 -5.05 6.74
C ILE A 1078 -17.78 -4.66 7.75
N GLY A 1079 -16.71 -4.05 7.27
CA GLY A 1079 -15.58 -3.61 8.08
C GLY A 1079 -16.01 -2.63 9.18
N VAL A 1080 -16.85 -1.65 8.81
CA VAL A 1080 -17.38 -0.66 9.76
C VAL A 1080 -18.34 -1.31 10.77
N LEU A 1081 -19.17 -2.28 10.34
CA LEU A 1081 -20.16 -2.93 11.21
C LEU A 1081 -19.53 -3.86 12.27
N PHE A 1082 -18.57 -4.70 11.88
CA PHE A 1082 -18.06 -5.76 12.74
C PHE A 1082 -16.75 -5.42 13.45
N PHE A 1083 -15.92 -4.53 12.88
CA PHE A 1083 -14.64 -4.16 13.48
C PHE A 1083 -14.67 -2.76 14.09
N SER A 1084 -14.45 -1.73 13.29
CA SER A 1084 -14.56 -0.34 13.70
C SER A 1084 -14.66 0.55 12.47
N VAL A 1085 -15.11 1.79 12.67
CA VAL A 1085 -15.24 2.78 11.59
C VAL A 1085 -13.89 2.97 10.85
N GLN A 1086 -12.78 3.07 11.59
CA GLN A 1086 -11.46 3.29 11.00
C GLN A 1086 -10.87 2.03 10.38
N LEU A 1087 -11.03 0.88 11.04
CA LEU A 1087 -10.55 -0.38 10.47
C LEU A 1087 -11.33 -0.73 9.20
N GLY A 1088 -12.64 -0.51 9.17
CA GLY A 1088 -13.45 -0.73 7.98
C GLY A 1088 -13.06 0.16 6.80
N LEU A 1089 -12.81 1.44 7.07
CA LEU A 1089 -12.28 2.36 6.04
C LEU A 1089 -10.87 1.94 5.59
N GLY A 1090 -9.98 1.61 6.53
CA GLY A 1090 -8.62 1.18 6.26
C GLY A 1090 -8.55 -0.11 5.43
N ILE A 1091 -9.38 -1.10 5.75
CA ILE A 1091 -9.52 -2.34 4.98
C ILE A 1091 -9.98 -2.02 3.56
N ALA A 1092 -10.99 -1.17 3.40
CA ALA A 1092 -11.50 -0.81 2.08
C ALA A 1092 -10.46 -0.08 1.22
N VAL A 1093 -9.76 0.92 1.79
CA VAL A 1093 -8.65 1.61 1.12
C VAL A 1093 -7.52 0.63 0.80
N GLY A 1094 -7.20 -0.28 1.72
CA GLY A 1094 -6.21 -1.33 1.51
C GLY A 1094 -6.56 -2.25 0.34
N VAL A 1095 -7.84 -2.65 0.21
CA VAL A 1095 -8.34 -3.44 -0.93
C VAL A 1095 -8.30 -2.61 -2.22
N SER A 1096 -8.63 -1.32 -2.19
CA SER A 1096 -8.53 -0.43 -3.37
C SER A 1096 -7.08 -0.25 -3.83
N VAL A 1097 -6.14 -0.06 -2.90
CA VAL A 1097 -4.71 0.02 -3.18
C VAL A 1097 -4.20 -1.33 -3.69
N LEU A 1098 -4.62 -2.44 -3.09
CA LEU A 1098 -4.28 -3.78 -3.56
C LEU A 1098 -4.80 -4.02 -4.98
N LYS A 1099 -6.01 -3.55 -5.33
CA LYS A 1099 -6.55 -3.58 -6.70
C LYS A 1099 -5.62 -2.86 -7.66
N ILE A 1100 -5.17 -1.64 -7.33
CA ILE A 1100 -4.21 -0.88 -8.16
C ILE A 1100 -2.90 -1.66 -8.30
N ILE A 1101 -2.35 -2.12 -7.19
CA ILE A 1101 -1.10 -2.89 -7.16
C ILE A 1101 -1.20 -4.15 -8.03
N LEU A 1102 -2.33 -4.87 -7.99
CA LEU A 1102 -2.57 -6.06 -8.81
C LEU A 1102 -2.55 -5.75 -10.32
N HIS A 1103 -3.11 -4.60 -10.72
CA HIS A 1103 -3.07 -4.17 -12.12
C HIS A 1103 -1.67 -3.72 -12.54
N ILE A 1104 -0.86 -3.18 -11.61
CA ILE A 1104 0.54 -2.85 -11.88
C ILE A 1104 1.38 -4.13 -12.03
N THR A 1105 1.22 -5.11 -11.14
CA THR A 1105 2.02 -6.35 -11.12
C THR A 1105 1.68 -7.30 -12.26
N ARG A 1106 0.41 -7.32 -12.69
CA ARG A 1106 -0.09 -8.16 -13.80
C ARG A 1106 -0.68 -7.28 -14.90
N PRO A 1107 0.17 -6.56 -15.65
CA PRO A 1107 -0.29 -5.72 -16.74
C PRO A 1107 -0.83 -6.54 -17.91
N ASN A 1108 -1.82 -5.97 -18.60
CA ASN A 1108 -2.33 -6.55 -19.83
C ASN A 1108 -1.25 -6.46 -20.92
N THR A 1109 -1.08 -7.56 -21.66
CA THR A 1109 -0.21 -7.64 -22.84
C THR A 1109 -1.07 -8.11 -24.00
N MET A 1110 -0.97 -7.45 -25.15
CA MET A 1110 -1.76 -7.79 -26.32
C MET A 1110 -0.89 -8.05 -27.54
N VAL A 1111 -1.30 -9.02 -28.35
CA VAL A 1111 -0.74 -9.23 -29.68
C VAL A 1111 -1.43 -8.27 -30.65
N LEU A 1112 -0.61 -7.52 -31.39
CA LEU A 1112 -1.08 -6.59 -32.41
C LEU A 1112 -1.03 -7.23 -33.80
N GLY A 1113 -2.01 -6.89 -34.61
CA GLY A 1113 -2.09 -7.22 -36.03
C GLY A 1113 -2.36 -5.98 -36.86
N ASN A 1114 -1.97 -6.03 -38.13
CA ASN A 1114 -2.15 -4.96 -39.10
C ASN A 1114 -3.59 -4.94 -39.64
N ILE A 1115 -4.20 -3.75 -39.73
CA ILE A 1115 -5.48 -3.59 -40.41
C ILE A 1115 -5.21 -3.40 -41.92
N PRO A 1116 -5.72 -4.29 -42.80
CA PRO A 1116 -5.44 -4.26 -44.23
C PRO A 1116 -5.71 -2.90 -44.87
N GLY A 1117 -4.77 -2.43 -45.70
CA GLY A 1117 -4.87 -1.13 -46.38
C GLY A 1117 -4.51 0.08 -45.52
N THR A 1118 -4.08 -0.11 -44.27
CA THR A 1118 -3.64 0.96 -43.36
C THR A 1118 -2.28 0.64 -42.74
N GLN A 1119 -1.64 1.62 -42.09
CA GLN A 1119 -0.44 1.42 -41.27
C GLN A 1119 -0.78 1.20 -39.78
N ILE A 1120 -2.05 0.89 -39.47
CA ILE A 1120 -2.57 0.87 -38.11
C ILE A 1120 -2.53 -0.55 -37.57
N TYR A 1121 -1.77 -0.72 -36.49
CA TYR A 1121 -1.71 -1.97 -35.73
C TYR A 1121 -2.69 -1.94 -34.55
N ARG A 1122 -3.56 -2.94 -34.46
CA ARG A 1122 -4.57 -3.09 -33.41
C ARG A 1122 -4.65 -4.51 -32.89
N SER A 1123 -5.24 -4.68 -31.71
CA SER A 1123 -5.37 -6.01 -31.10
C SER A 1123 -6.23 -6.93 -31.97
N ILE A 1124 -5.68 -8.10 -32.31
CA ILE A 1124 -6.34 -9.15 -33.08
C ILE A 1124 -7.59 -9.67 -32.36
N ASN A 1125 -7.59 -9.62 -31.03
CA ASN A 1125 -8.73 -10.06 -30.21
C ASN A 1125 -9.89 -9.05 -30.21
N CYS A 1126 -9.67 -7.82 -30.67
CA CYS A 1126 -10.62 -6.71 -30.62
C CYS A 1126 -11.15 -6.33 -32.00
N TYR A 1127 -10.30 -6.42 -33.02
CA TYR A 1127 -10.63 -6.08 -34.40
C TYR A 1127 -10.52 -7.35 -35.25
N GLU A 1128 -11.66 -7.86 -35.71
CA GLU A 1128 -11.73 -9.08 -36.53
C GLU A 1128 -10.92 -8.94 -37.84
N ASN A 1129 -10.80 -7.71 -38.36
CA ASN A 1129 -10.05 -7.41 -39.58
C ASN A 1129 -8.53 -7.31 -39.35
N ALA A 1130 -8.01 -7.37 -38.11
CA ALA A 1130 -6.58 -7.23 -37.86
C ALA A 1130 -5.84 -8.56 -38.11
N LEU A 1131 -4.87 -8.55 -39.03
CA LEU A 1131 -4.10 -9.72 -39.46
C LEU A 1131 -2.71 -9.76 -38.82
N ARG A 1132 -2.19 -10.96 -38.53
CA ARG A 1132 -0.80 -11.13 -38.06
C ARG A 1132 0.19 -10.91 -39.19
N GLU A 1133 1.33 -10.31 -38.89
CA GLU A 1133 2.45 -10.20 -39.82
C GLU A 1133 3.30 -11.48 -39.80
N PRO A 1134 3.65 -12.07 -40.96
CA PRO A 1134 4.47 -13.28 -41.02
C PRO A 1134 5.86 -13.07 -40.39
N CYS A 1135 6.40 -14.06 -39.68
CA CYS A 1135 7.71 -14.03 -39.01
C CYS A 1135 7.88 -13.05 -37.83
N PHE A 1136 6.89 -12.19 -37.56
CA PHE A 1136 6.94 -11.17 -36.51
C PHE A 1136 5.93 -11.43 -35.39
N LEU A 1137 6.38 -11.33 -34.15
CA LEU A 1137 5.50 -11.29 -32.98
C LEU A 1137 5.50 -9.86 -32.42
N ILE A 1138 4.38 -9.15 -32.64
CA ILE A 1138 4.22 -7.76 -32.22
C ILE A 1138 3.41 -7.73 -30.92
N LEU A 1139 4.03 -7.28 -29.84
CA LEU A 1139 3.43 -7.20 -28.50
C LEU A 1139 3.37 -5.76 -28.03
N SER A 1140 2.20 -5.33 -27.55
CA SER A 1140 2.06 -4.06 -26.83
C SER A 1140 2.09 -4.30 -25.31
N ILE A 1141 2.96 -3.57 -24.61
CA ILE A 1141 3.06 -3.58 -23.15
C ILE A 1141 2.38 -2.33 -22.62
N GLU A 1142 1.25 -2.51 -21.92
CA GLU A 1142 0.37 -1.40 -21.59
C GLU A 1142 0.61 -0.79 -20.19
N SER A 1143 1.76 -1.03 -19.56
CA SER A 1143 2.01 -0.53 -18.21
C SER A 1143 3.43 -0.01 -18.02
N PRO A 1144 3.66 0.91 -17.07
CA PRO A 1144 4.99 1.19 -16.52
C PRO A 1144 5.74 -0.11 -16.20
N ILE A 1145 7.00 -0.22 -16.64
CA ILE A 1145 7.84 -1.39 -16.32
C ILE A 1145 8.59 -1.07 -15.03
N LEU A 1146 8.11 -1.64 -13.95
CA LEU A 1146 8.59 -1.41 -12.58
C LEU A 1146 9.13 -2.72 -11.99
N PHE A 1147 9.81 -2.62 -10.85
CA PHE A 1147 10.32 -3.77 -10.08
C PHE A 1147 9.24 -4.83 -9.79
N ALA A 1148 7.99 -4.39 -9.69
CA ALA A 1148 6.85 -5.23 -9.34
C ALA A 1148 6.34 -6.10 -10.49
N ASN A 1149 6.64 -5.76 -11.75
CA ASN A 1149 6.15 -6.49 -12.92
C ASN A 1149 7.23 -6.90 -13.92
N SER A 1150 8.48 -6.47 -13.76
CA SER A 1150 9.55 -6.76 -14.71
C SER A 1150 9.78 -8.27 -14.89
N THR A 1151 9.82 -9.04 -13.80
CA THR A 1151 9.95 -10.50 -13.83
C THR A 1151 8.79 -11.18 -14.54
N TYR A 1152 7.56 -10.76 -14.23
CA TYR A 1152 6.36 -11.26 -14.88
C TYR A 1152 6.33 -10.95 -16.38
N LEU A 1153 6.68 -9.73 -16.78
CA LEU A 1153 6.68 -9.32 -18.19
C LEU A 1153 7.69 -10.15 -18.99
N GLN A 1154 8.88 -10.41 -18.45
CA GLN A 1154 9.85 -11.31 -19.09
C GLN A 1154 9.26 -12.69 -19.35
N GLU A 1155 8.65 -13.30 -18.33
CA GLU A 1155 8.04 -14.63 -18.43
C GLU A 1155 6.85 -14.65 -19.37
N ARG A 1156 6.04 -13.58 -19.36
CA ARG A 1156 4.87 -13.46 -20.22
C ARG A 1156 5.26 -13.30 -21.68
N VAL A 1157 6.28 -12.50 -21.99
CA VAL A 1157 6.83 -12.37 -23.36
C VAL A 1157 7.39 -13.70 -23.83
N LEU A 1158 8.19 -14.38 -23.00
CA LEU A 1158 8.71 -15.71 -23.34
C LEU A 1158 7.61 -16.76 -23.52
N ARG A 1159 6.48 -16.62 -22.82
CA ARG A 1159 5.30 -17.47 -23.04
C ARG A 1159 4.62 -17.16 -24.37
N TRP A 1160 4.43 -15.90 -24.70
CA TRP A 1160 3.89 -15.51 -26.01
C TRP A 1160 4.74 -16.05 -27.15
N VAL A 1161 6.07 -16.01 -27.02
CA VAL A 1161 6.99 -16.61 -27.98
C VAL A 1161 6.73 -18.11 -28.12
N ARG A 1162 6.59 -18.86 -27.01
CA ARG A 1162 6.28 -20.30 -27.07
C ARG A 1162 4.91 -20.60 -27.68
N GLU A 1163 3.88 -19.85 -27.27
CA GLU A 1163 2.51 -19.99 -27.78
C GLU A 1163 2.47 -19.72 -29.31
N GLU A 1164 3.26 -18.75 -29.78
CA GLU A 1164 3.37 -18.44 -31.20
C GLU A 1164 4.19 -19.50 -31.96
N GLU A 1165 5.30 -20.00 -31.39
CA GLU A 1165 6.08 -21.12 -31.94
C GLU A 1165 5.22 -22.39 -32.10
N GLU A 1166 4.41 -22.74 -31.09
CA GLU A 1166 3.48 -23.88 -31.13
C GLU A 1166 2.42 -23.69 -32.23
N ARG A 1167 1.83 -22.50 -32.33
CA ARG A 1167 0.84 -22.17 -33.38
C ARG A 1167 1.44 -22.24 -34.79
N ILE A 1168 2.66 -21.74 -34.97
CA ILE A 1168 3.39 -21.78 -36.23
C ILE A 1168 3.68 -23.23 -36.64
N GLN A 1169 4.03 -24.10 -35.68
CA GLN A 1169 4.22 -25.54 -35.91
C GLN A 1169 2.91 -26.25 -36.29
N GLU A 1170 1.80 -25.93 -35.62
CA GLU A 1170 0.48 -26.52 -35.94
C GLU A 1170 -0.01 -26.13 -37.35
N ASN A 1171 0.28 -24.89 -37.79
CA ASN A 1171 -0.17 -24.37 -39.09
C ASN A 1171 0.88 -24.49 -40.22
N ASN A 1172 2.06 -25.05 -39.95
CA ASN A 1172 3.21 -25.10 -40.89
C ASN A 1172 3.56 -23.72 -41.50
N GLU A 1173 3.61 -22.68 -40.67
CA GLU A 1173 3.98 -21.31 -41.07
C GLU A 1173 5.50 -21.06 -40.98
N ILE A 1174 5.96 -19.90 -41.45
CA ILE A 1174 7.36 -19.49 -41.37
C ILE A 1174 7.78 -19.28 -39.91
N ALA A 1175 8.95 -19.79 -39.53
CA ALA A 1175 9.49 -19.67 -38.19
C ALA A 1175 9.61 -18.20 -37.72
N LEU A 1176 9.33 -17.98 -36.44
CA LEU A 1176 9.46 -16.68 -35.79
C LEU A 1176 10.93 -16.21 -35.83
N LYS A 1177 11.18 -14.98 -36.28
CA LYS A 1177 12.53 -14.39 -36.36
C LYS A 1177 12.71 -13.19 -35.43
N CYS A 1178 11.64 -12.41 -35.21
CA CYS A 1178 11.72 -11.16 -34.48
C CYS A 1178 10.52 -10.94 -33.55
N VAL A 1179 10.80 -10.38 -32.38
CA VAL A 1179 9.82 -9.91 -31.41
C VAL A 1179 9.89 -8.39 -31.34
N ILE A 1180 8.78 -7.74 -31.70
CA ILE A 1180 8.64 -6.28 -31.67
C ILE A 1180 7.83 -5.91 -30.42
N LEU A 1181 8.43 -5.13 -29.52
CA LEU A 1181 7.76 -4.58 -28.35
C LEU A 1181 7.37 -3.13 -28.59
N ASP A 1182 6.07 -2.88 -28.65
CA ASP A 1182 5.49 -1.53 -28.61
C ASP A 1182 5.53 -1.01 -27.17
N MET A 1183 6.45 -0.07 -26.92
CA MET A 1183 6.81 0.48 -25.63
C MET A 1183 6.21 1.87 -25.42
N THR A 1184 4.88 1.99 -25.58
CA THR A 1184 4.06 3.15 -25.14
C THR A 1184 4.10 3.42 -23.62
N VAL A 1185 5.05 2.80 -22.94
CA VAL A 1185 5.28 2.80 -21.51
C VAL A 1185 5.75 4.18 -21.04
N THR A 1186 5.08 4.73 -20.03
CA THR A 1186 5.36 6.07 -19.49
C THR A 1186 6.59 6.13 -18.58
N ALA A 1187 6.95 5.02 -17.93
CA ALA A 1187 8.08 4.97 -17.00
C ALA A 1187 8.71 3.58 -16.92
N ILE A 1188 10.03 3.57 -16.76
CA ILE A 1188 10.84 2.38 -16.44
C ILE A 1188 11.69 2.66 -15.19
N ASP A 1189 11.88 1.68 -14.31
CA ASP A 1189 12.83 1.76 -13.19
C ASP A 1189 14.09 0.89 -13.44
N THR A 1190 15.04 0.91 -12.50
CA THR A 1190 16.30 0.16 -12.64
C THR A 1190 16.07 -1.35 -12.80
N SER A 1191 15.16 -1.91 -12.01
CA SER A 1191 14.78 -3.34 -12.08
C SER A 1191 14.12 -3.69 -13.41
N GLY A 1192 13.37 -2.76 -14.01
CA GLY A 1192 12.83 -2.88 -15.37
C GLY A 1192 13.90 -2.88 -16.45
N ILE A 1193 14.92 -2.02 -16.34
CA ILE A 1193 16.06 -1.96 -17.27
C ILE A 1193 16.86 -3.27 -17.24
N ASP A 1194 17.19 -3.76 -16.05
CA ASP A 1194 17.88 -5.06 -15.88
C ASP A 1194 17.01 -6.20 -16.42
N GLY A 1195 15.69 -6.10 -16.22
CA GLY A 1195 14.71 -7.00 -16.79
C GLY A 1195 14.77 -7.04 -18.33
N MET A 1196 14.81 -5.88 -18.98
CA MET A 1196 14.91 -5.78 -20.43
C MET A 1196 16.23 -6.34 -20.98
N TYR A 1197 17.34 -6.10 -20.28
CA TYR A 1197 18.65 -6.66 -20.64
C TYR A 1197 18.64 -8.20 -20.62
N GLU A 1198 18.10 -8.79 -19.57
CA GLU A 1198 18.04 -10.26 -19.44
C GLU A 1198 17.03 -10.87 -20.44
N LEU A 1199 15.90 -10.20 -20.72
CA LEU A 1199 14.95 -10.64 -21.74
C LEU A 1199 15.62 -10.75 -23.11
N ARG A 1200 16.34 -9.70 -23.51
CA ARG A 1200 17.08 -9.69 -24.76
C ARG A 1200 18.07 -10.85 -24.84
N LYS A 1201 18.90 -11.03 -23.80
CA LYS A 1201 19.89 -12.11 -23.76
C LYS A 1201 19.24 -13.50 -23.86
N ARG A 1202 18.04 -13.68 -23.30
CA ARG A 1202 17.27 -14.93 -23.42
C ARG A 1202 16.71 -15.14 -24.82
N LEU A 1203 16.27 -14.08 -25.50
CA LEU A 1203 15.79 -14.14 -26.88
C LEU A 1203 16.95 -14.38 -27.87
N GLU A 1204 18.09 -13.72 -27.69
CA GLU A 1204 19.30 -13.93 -28.51
C GLU A 1204 19.81 -15.38 -28.42
N ARG A 1205 19.74 -16.00 -27.23
CA ARG A 1205 20.05 -17.43 -27.04
C ARG A 1205 19.12 -18.37 -27.82
N ARG A 1206 17.93 -17.90 -28.20
CA ARG A 1206 16.95 -18.60 -29.05
C ARG A 1206 17.02 -18.14 -30.52
N SER A 1207 18.03 -17.36 -30.89
CA SER A 1207 18.16 -16.77 -32.23
C SER A 1207 16.99 -15.84 -32.63
N LEU A 1208 16.31 -15.24 -31.64
CA LEU A 1208 15.26 -14.25 -31.85
C LEU A 1208 15.78 -12.84 -31.58
N HIS A 1209 15.46 -11.91 -32.48
CA HIS A 1209 15.84 -10.51 -32.32
C HIS A 1209 14.75 -9.71 -31.59
N LEU A 1210 15.17 -8.85 -30.66
CA LEU A 1210 14.28 -7.99 -29.88
C LEU A 1210 14.37 -6.55 -30.39
N VAL A 1211 13.23 -5.99 -30.80
CA VAL A 1211 13.11 -4.63 -31.32
C VAL A 1211 12.16 -3.83 -30.43
N LEU A 1212 12.52 -2.58 -30.12
CA LEU A 1212 11.69 -1.68 -29.31
C LEU A 1212 11.13 -0.55 -30.18
N VAL A 1213 9.85 -0.25 -30.01
CA VAL A 1213 9.14 0.77 -30.78
C VAL A 1213 8.48 1.76 -29.83
N ASN A 1214 8.34 3.02 -30.23
CA ASN A 1214 7.49 4.00 -29.55
C ASN A 1214 7.92 4.37 -28.12
N LEU A 1215 9.23 4.51 -27.86
CA LEU A 1215 9.72 4.82 -26.52
C LEU A 1215 9.42 6.26 -26.08
N ALA A 1216 8.82 6.41 -24.90
CA ALA A 1216 8.68 7.70 -24.25
C ALA A 1216 10.05 8.32 -23.86
N GLY A 1217 10.16 9.65 -23.89
CA GLY A 1217 11.43 10.36 -23.68
C GLY A 1217 12.06 10.10 -22.31
N THR A 1218 11.25 9.97 -21.26
CA THR A 1218 11.72 9.62 -19.91
C THR A 1218 12.34 8.22 -19.84
N VAL A 1219 11.80 7.26 -20.60
CA VAL A 1219 12.30 5.89 -20.72
C VAL A 1219 13.60 5.89 -21.52
N MET A 1220 13.63 6.60 -22.64
CA MET A 1220 14.81 6.73 -23.50
C MET A 1220 16.00 7.32 -22.73
N GLU A 1221 15.80 8.39 -21.94
CA GLU A 1221 16.86 8.98 -21.10
C GLU A 1221 17.44 7.96 -20.11
N LYS A 1222 16.58 7.18 -19.45
CA LYS A 1222 17.03 6.17 -18.47
C LYS A 1222 17.81 5.03 -19.14
N LEU A 1223 17.35 4.56 -20.30
CA LEU A 1223 18.03 3.54 -21.09
C LEU A 1223 19.40 3.99 -21.61
N HIS A 1224 19.51 5.28 -21.96
CA HIS A 1224 20.80 5.87 -22.35
C HIS A 1224 21.76 5.94 -21.17
N ARG A 1225 21.30 6.42 -19.99
CA ARG A 1225 22.13 6.50 -18.78
C ARG A 1225 22.60 5.14 -18.26
N SER A 1226 21.80 4.09 -18.44
CA SER A 1226 22.17 2.72 -18.07
C SER A 1226 23.09 2.04 -19.09
N LYS A 1227 23.45 2.72 -20.20
CA LYS A 1227 24.20 2.16 -21.33
C LYS A 1227 23.52 0.99 -22.04
N LEU A 1228 22.24 0.71 -21.74
CA LEU A 1228 21.50 -0.34 -22.42
C LEU A 1228 21.27 0.03 -23.89
N LEU A 1229 21.04 1.31 -24.15
CA LEU A 1229 20.75 1.83 -25.48
C LEU A 1229 21.90 1.59 -26.48
N ASP A 1230 23.15 1.60 -26.00
CA ASP A 1230 24.33 1.31 -26.84
C ASP A 1230 24.31 -0.13 -27.39
N LEU A 1231 23.70 -1.06 -26.67
CA LEU A 1231 23.58 -2.45 -27.11
C LEU A 1231 22.57 -2.59 -28.26
N PHE A 1232 21.59 -1.68 -28.38
CA PHE A 1232 20.48 -1.76 -29.36
C PHE A 1232 20.79 -1.04 -30.70
N ARG A 1233 22.02 -0.57 -30.94
CA ARG A 1233 22.32 0.37 -32.05
C ARG A 1233 21.89 -0.08 -33.47
N SER A 1234 21.49 0.97 -34.22
CA SER A 1234 20.97 1.15 -35.60
C SER A 1234 19.77 0.34 -36.10
N ASN A 1235 19.58 -0.93 -35.70
CA ASN A 1235 18.49 -1.77 -36.24
C ASN A 1235 17.52 -2.27 -35.14
N GLY A 1236 17.47 -1.60 -33.98
CA GLY A 1236 16.72 -2.07 -32.81
C GLY A 1236 15.70 -1.09 -32.21
N LEU A 1237 15.63 0.15 -32.71
CA LEU A 1237 14.77 1.22 -32.19
C LEU A 1237 14.04 1.90 -33.34
N TYR A 1238 12.70 1.95 -33.28
CA TYR A 1238 11.86 2.58 -34.32
C TYR A 1238 10.79 3.49 -33.70
N LEU A 1239 10.30 4.46 -34.48
CA LEU A 1239 9.20 5.32 -34.03
C LEU A 1239 7.87 4.59 -34.12
N THR A 1240 7.63 3.89 -35.23
CA THR A 1240 6.37 3.17 -35.49
C THR A 1240 6.59 1.68 -35.76
N ILE A 1241 5.54 0.90 -35.54
CA ILE A 1241 5.56 -0.55 -35.80
C ILE A 1241 5.70 -0.80 -37.30
N GLY A 1242 5.01 0.01 -38.13
CA GLY A 1242 5.10 -0.07 -39.59
C GLY A 1242 6.52 0.16 -40.11
N GLU A 1243 7.23 1.17 -39.60
CA GLU A 1243 8.66 1.38 -39.93
C GLU A 1243 9.53 0.19 -39.55
N ALA A 1244 9.34 -0.36 -38.34
CA ALA A 1244 10.11 -1.51 -37.88
C ALA A 1244 9.89 -2.73 -38.79
N VAL A 1245 8.63 -3.04 -39.12
CA VAL A 1245 8.30 -4.16 -40.00
C VAL A 1245 8.83 -3.92 -41.41
N ALA A 1246 8.71 -2.70 -41.95
CA ALA A 1246 9.19 -2.35 -43.29
C ALA A 1246 10.73 -2.47 -43.41
N ASP A 1247 11.48 -1.93 -42.44
CA ASP A 1247 12.94 -2.00 -42.45
C ASP A 1247 13.43 -3.46 -42.31
N LEU A 1248 12.88 -4.20 -41.34
CA LEU A 1248 13.25 -5.59 -41.07
C LEU A 1248 12.84 -6.56 -42.20
N SER A 1249 11.75 -6.28 -42.92
CA SER A 1249 11.33 -7.07 -44.09
C SER A 1249 12.14 -6.73 -45.34
N SER A 1250 12.63 -5.49 -45.49
CA SER A 1250 13.45 -5.05 -46.62
C SER A 1250 14.91 -5.51 -46.56
N SER A 1251 15.41 -5.82 -45.36
CA SER A 1251 16.80 -6.24 -45.15
C SER A 1251 17.03 -7.66 -45.70
N SER A 1252 17.61 -7.74 -46.90
CA SER A 1252 17.86 -8.98 -47.66
C SER A 1252 18.75 -10.03 -46.97
N SER A 1253 19.45 -9.66 -45.89
CA SER A 1253 20.21 -10.58 -45.04
C SER A 1253 19.34 -11.53 -44.19
N TRP A 1254 18.04 -11.27 -44.08
CA TRP A 1254 17.11 -12.08 -43.28
C TRP A 1254 16.33 -13.11 -44.09
N ILE A 1255 16.35 -12.99 -45.42
CA ILE A 1255 15.63 -13.84 -46.37
C ILE A 1255 16.51 -15.02 -46.84
N VAL A 1256 17.84 -14.91 -46.73
CA VAL A 1256 18.79 -15.89 -47.28
C VAL A 1256 19.52 -16.68 -46.19
N LEU A 1257 18.79 -17.45 -45.38
CA LEU A 1257 19.33 -18.62 -44.68
C LEU A 1257 18.21 -19.65 -44.50
N GLY A 1258 17.94 -20.39 -45.58
CA GLY A 1258 17.33 -21.70 -45.61
C GLY A 1258 17.79 -22.38 -46.91
N PRO A 1259 18.05 -23.70 -46.94
CA PRO A 1259 17.72 -24.74 -45.96
C PRO A 1259 18.80 -25.04 -44.93
#